data_AF-A0A3E5EHZ2-F1
#
_entry.id   AF-A0A3E5EHZ2-F1
#
_cell.length_a   1.000
_cell.length_b   1.000
_cell.length_c   1.000
_cell.angle_alpha   90.00
_cell.angle_beta   90.00
_cell.angle_gamma   90.00
#
_symmetry.space_group_name_H-M   'P 1'
#
loop_
_entity.id
_entity.type
_entity.pdbx_description
1 polymer ?
#
loop_
_entity_poly.entity_id
_entity_poly.type
_entity_poly.pdbx_seq_one_letter_code
_entity_poly.pdbx_strand_id
1 'polypeptide(L)'
;MKDTIVTAISDIVIGLITESVSDGKMTIKENIKFWSFKKKIKKWLREFIKKNDGTILTSGKFEDFLKYYKPIEKIYEHLLQSNGDITTKEELINGLVGQLKVFFNDDEREINVIDESVVRELLVKIYTEYEEYLTSGLSVSEQYLKASILKNQKSESKRQLEYSNNNIREIIEHTSQIKNPEEVMKVYDILSQEIRKGNIEHVHDLLPFLRNKNADIDMAMQIKLSLLSDYQCLDMEALEAWKKIKSNYISDDITRILILYWFDKKEKMTQLEKLIKNSDLKEIAGIISRDEKEKFMKLEKKNRHHVDNYEFSLTGQYSNEKWLVNRVCALWLAEKPIINIHELIQQLFGNNLSYIEEIYVLEKEQDTIVNTISLENVKEDGRVKEIGKILSGMKQKIAHNNNKIKLLYYRTFLKNQVVLEEKNIELLNEIPDVIKKDSAIETMMIQYKIDLGCIDEEAVVEFCERAGTYWLYCNLLRKKCNNWNQVKESIESHNGILEKDIYLFLLYVQSIRVCDGKEAAITEWKKYQSVYKDYVEYWLEIFKVHETERKMLPELFEKWKDGQLEWLDPEAEVDFAKVLIDCQYYKEAMQIVEKKEALGQVSPDILRLKAKLLMEDNQAVTALDILLNIFDNFQSDLFVVDATIVLSLNLQRNIPQKVIDAAIKIGTARLLTLVAGIYSRENKKAEAKKLMLKALLRNKDNEIGIFGNYLMLQISDSDNTERKIDGIENDTAVVLQGVDGEKLIYCIYEENILPDVPYIWQGATHIYRDQAITIGLLRKKTGDLVMIEGREYHISEIMPVDGYLIRLCLEKLVKANAVKTISIETRDGKLDVENFSRELMKYIPGDEKEFNWLDNYKDFSSFPLPFAILQKTVRVNTVQLIMTLVQSEDIIVRERYDEDLIRGQQFVLSFAAVIMLYMIGVKPEFLKERQVFVPESMRNTILTMCTDIINENDKEHVSSLGVREKRLYMNVVSESEKVQILGEAAALKNFVSQLNTWSNNREFCDVQDEERDWLDVFGISDYDALALAQGKKAVIVTGEVTIQSLIIQEIKLNISGTGILNFLVALKMDVYVLLDCIEQMIKYRFEITMTEKCLRYIIDEYSKLENQELKEDFMCKWIDCLTLVESMGDEYKEVYAQNMMRVCQDIIREEYEVLNPVWRNYFSLCVKYKCGLETK
;
A
#
# COMPACT_ATOMS: atom_id res chain seq x y z
N MET A 1 19.34 -39.94 11.99
CA MET A 1 19.14 -39.13 10.78
C MET A 1 18.99 -37.63 11.11
N LYS A 2 17.99 -37.19 11.90
CA LYS A 2 17.75 -35.76 12.19
C LYS A 2 18.92 -35.01 12.88
N ASP A 3 19.50 -35.59 13.93
CA ASP A 3 20.70 -34.99 14.56
C ASP A 3 21.96 -35.16 13.70
N THR A 4 21.96 -36.15 12.79
CA THR A 4 23.08 -36.49 11.92
C THR A 4 23.26 -35.42 10.85
N ILE A 5 22.20 -35.01 10.14
CA ILE A 5 22.27 -33.99 9.08
C ILE A 5 22.54 -32.58 9.64
N VAL A 6 21.95 -32.25 10.80
CA VAL A 6 22.22 -30.97 11.48
C VAL A 6 23.69 -30.90 11.90
N THR A 7 24.25 -32.01 12.37
CA THR A 7 25.67 -32.11 12.71
C THR A 7 26.53 -32.01 11.46
N ALA A 8 26.18 -32.70 10.36
CA ALA A 8 26.91 -32.64 9.09
C ALA A 8 26.96 -31.21 8.51
N ILE A 9 25.80 -30.55 8.37
CA ILE A 9 25.72 -29.16 7.89
C ILE A 9 26.50 -28.24 8.82
N SER A 10 26.27 -28.36 10.13
CA SER A 10 26.91 -27.46 11.07
C SER A 10 28.42 -27.66 11.17
N ASP A 11 28.92 -28.89 11.02
CA ASP A 11 30.34 -29.17 11.08
C ASP A 11 31.04 -28.74 9.79
N ILE A 12 30.37 -28.77 8.63
CA ILE A 12 30.86 -28.11 7.40
C ILE A 12 30.89 -26.59 7.61
N VAL A 13 29.78 -25.99 8.07
CA VAL A 13 29.67 -24.53 8.25
C VAL A 13 30.70 -24.00 9.25
N ILE A 14 30.90 -24.71 10.36
CA ILE A 14 31.85 -24.31 11.39
C ILE A 14 33.28 -24.69 10.98
N GLY A 15 33.46 -25.88 10.38
CA GLY A 15 34.75 -26.41 9.97
C GLY A 15 35.51 -25.48 9.03
N LEU A 16 34.82 -24.87 8.07
CA LEU A 16 35.41 -23.91 7.13
C LEU A 16 35.97 -22.65 7.80
N ILE A 17 35.33 -22.19 8.89
CA ILE A 17 35.85 -21.08 9.71
C ILE A 17 37.00 -21.55 10.62
N THR A 18 37.00 -22.82 11.04
CA THR A 18 38.03 -23.33 11.97
C THR A 18 39.33 -23.70 11.24
N GLU A 19 39.25 -24.25 10.02
CA GLU A 19 40.40 -24.53 9.16
C GLU A 19 41.15 -23.24 8.79
N SER A 20 40.43 -22.17 8.49
CA SER A 20 40.99 -20.85 8.17
C SER A 20 41.58 -20.09 9.38
N VAL A 21 41.38 -20.60 10.61
CA VAL A 21 41.84 -20.00 11.88
C VAL A 21 42.93 -20.84 12.56
N SER A 22 43.38 -21.93 11.94
CA SER A 22 44.32 -22.90 12.52
C SER A 22 45.81 -22.56 12.38
N ASP A 23 46.19 -21.31 12.69
CA ASP A 23 47.56 -20.98 13.08
C ASP A 23 47.50 -20.06 14.31
N GLY A 24 47.64 -20.68 15.49
CA GLY A 24 47.13 -20.17 16.76
C GLY A 24 47.50 -18.72 17.11
N LYS A 25 46.46 -17.87 17.25
CA LYS A 25 46.39 -16.66 18.11
C LYS A 25 44.99 -15.97 18.00
N MET A 26 43.91 -16.64 18.40
CA MET A 26 42.61 -15.95 18.59
C MET A 26 42.57 -15.21 19.93
N THR A 27 42.13 -13.96 19.92
CA THR A 27 41.86 -13.17 21.13
C THR A 27 40.59 -13.66 21.84
N ILE A 28 40.44 -13.35 23.14
CA ILE A 28 39.25 -13.73 23.95
C ILE A 28 37.94 -13.22 23.30
N LYS A 29 37.99 -12.07 22.64
CA LYS A 29 36.83 -11.45 21.97
C LYS A 29 36.41 -12.20 20.70
N GLU A 30 37.37 -12.70 19.92
CA GLU A 30 37.13 -13.51 18.71
C GLU A 30 36.58 -14.89 19.09
N ASN A 31 37.09 -15.49 20.19
CA ASN A 31 36.54 -16.72 20.74
C ASN A 31 35.07 -16.59 21.17
N ILE A 32 34.69 -15.48 21.82
CA ILE A 32 33.29 -15.23 22.22
C ILE A 32 32.39 -15.05 20.99
N LYS A 33 32.85 -14.31 19.97
CA LYS A 33 32.10 -14.10 18.72
C LYS A 33 31.90 -15.40 17.94
N PHE A 34 32.96 -16.19 17.77
CA PHE A 34 32.88 -17.50 17.11
C PHE A 34 31.97 -18.46 17.89
N TRP A 35 32.05 -18.45 19.23
CA TRP A 35 31.16 -19.27 20.06
C TRP A 35 29.69 -18.84 19.96
N SER A 36 29.44 -17.53 19.86
CA SER A 36 28.11 -16.96 19.62
C SER A 36 27.56 -17.37 18.25
N PHE A 37 28.35 -17.23 17.18
CA PHE A 37 27.98 -17.70 15.84
C PHE A 37 27.68 -19.20 15.80
N LYS A 38 28.60 -20.01 16.35
CA LYS A 38 28.46 -21.48 16.46
C LYS A 38 27.18 -21.88 17.19
N LYS A 39 26.83 -21.18 18.28
CA LYS A 39 25.60 -21.43 19.04
C LYS A 39 24.35 -20.99 18.27
N LYS A 40 24.40 -19.83 17.61
CA LYS A 40 23.30 -19.27 16.79
C LYS A 40 22.96 -20.20 15.63
N ILE A 41 23.96 -20.61 14.84
CA ILE A 41 23.76 -21.45 13.67
C ILE A 41 23.34 -22.88 14.04
N LYS A 42 23.94 -23.50 15.08
CA LYS A 42 23.51 -24.84 15.55
C LYS A 42 22.08 -24.82 16.07
N LYS A 43 21.68 -23.77 16.80
CA LYS A 43 20.31 -23.64 17.29
C LYS A 43 19.32 -23.49 16.13
N TRP A 44 19.62 -22.58 15.20
CA TRP A 44 18.76 -22.32 14.05
C TRP A 44 18.62 -23.55 13.15
N LEU A 45 19.72 -24.24 12.82
CA LEU A 45 19.68 -25.47 12.01
C LEU A 45 18.85 -26.58 12.66
N ARG A 46 18.91 -26.74 13.99
CA ARG A 46 18.06 -27.72 14.72
C ARG A 46 16.58 -27.38 14.59
N GLU A 47 16.21 -26.12 14.80
CA GLU A 47 14.82 -25.66 14.71
C GLU A 47 14.31 -25.74 13.27
N PHE A 48 15.14 -25.37 12.29
CA PHE A 48 14.81 -25.35 10.88
C PHE A 48 14.65 -26.76 10.29
N ILE A 49 15.57 -27.68 10.57
CA ILE A 49 15.46 -29.08 10.12
C ILE A 49 14.30 -29.80 10.82
N LYS A 50 13.98 -29.45 12.07
CA LYS A 50 12.82 -30.00 12.77
C LYS A 50 11.48 -29.50 12.20
N LYS A 51 11.41 -28.23 11.79
CA LYS A 51 10.22 -27.62 11.17
C LYS A 51 9.95 -28.17 9.77
N ASN A 52 11.00 -28.51 9.03
CA ASN A 52 10.92 -29.00 7.65
C ASN A 52 11.18 -30.51 7.56
N ASP A 53 10.81 -31.25 8.60
CA ASP A 53 10.95 -32.70 8.66
C ASP A 53 10.00 -33.40 7.66
N GLY A 54 10.51 -34.38 6.92
CA GLY A 54 9.78 -35.02 5.81
C GLY A 54 10.05 -34.41 4.43
N THR A 55 10.82 -33.32 4.34
CA THR A 55 11.35 -32.77 3.07
C THR A 55 12.67 -33.44 2.67
N ILE A 56 13.17 -33.11 1.48
CA ILE A 56 14.47 -33.62 0.99
C ILE A 56 15.65 -33.32 1.93
N LEU A 57 15.56 -32.28 2.77
CA LEU A 57 16.60 -31.91 3.73
C LEU A 57 16.93 -32.99 4.76
N THR A 58 16.01 -33.92 5.02
CA THR A 58 16.19 -35.03 5.98
C THR A 58 16.56 -36.35 5.31
N SER A 59 16.74 -36.34 3.98
CA SER A 59 17.15 -37.50 3.21
C SER A 59 18.67 -37.73 3.25
N GLY A 60 19.11 -38.98 3.26
CA GLY A 60 20.55 -39.32 3.15
C GLY A 60 21.19 -38.81 1.85
N LYS A 61 20.41 -38.72 0.76
CA LYS A 61 20.90 -38.21 -0.53
C LYS A 61 21.20 -36.70 -0.50
N PHE A 62 20.52 -35.93 0.35
CA PHE A 62 20.88 -34.52 0.55
C PHE A 62 22.22 -34.38 1.29
N GLU A 63 22.53 -35.31 2.20
CA GLU A 63 23.86 -35.39 2.82
C GLU A 63 24.95 -35.68 1.78
N ASP A 64 24.66 -36.58 0.82
CA ASP A 64 25.55 -36.84 -0.31
C ASP A 64 25.72 -35.61 -1.21
N PHE A 65 24.64 -34.88 -1.49
CA PHE A 65 24.73 -33.63 -2.24
C PHE A 65 25.63 -32.61 -1.54
N LEU A 66 25.45 -32.42 -0.22
CA LEU A 66 26.33 -31.55 0.57
C LEU A 66 27.80 -31.97 0.48
N LYS A 67 28.07 -33.28 0.54
CA LYS A 67 29.42 -33.83 0.52
C LYS A 67 30.10 -33.75 -0.84
N TYR A 68 29.38 -34.04 -1.93
CA TYR A 68 29.96 -34.12 -3.28
C TYR A 68 29.90 -32.80 -4.04
N TYR A 69 28.80 -32.06 -3.93
CA TYR A 69 28.59 -30.80 -4.66
C TYR A 69 29.00 -29.57 -3.85
N LYS A 70 29.29 -29.74 -2.55
CA LYS A 70 29.89 -28.75 -1.66
C LYS A 70 29.25 -27.36 -1.74
N PRO A 71 27.91 -27.25 -1.64
CA PRO A 71 27.20 -25.99 -1.85
C PRO A 71 27.50 -24.96 -0.74
N ILE A 72 27.80 -25.41 0.48
CA ILE A 72 28.09 -24.53 1.63
C ILE A 72 29.50 -23.96 1.50
N GLU A 73 30.45 -24.77 1.04
CA GLU A 73 31.81 -24.37 0.70
C GLU A 73 31.78 -23.34 -0.43
N LYS A 74 31.00 -23.57 -1.49
CA LYS A 74 30.82 -22.61 -2.59
C LYS A 74 30.24 -21.27 -2.11
N ILE A 75 29.29 -21.29 -1.16
CA ILE A 75 28.76 -20.07 -0.53
C ILE A 75 29.86 -19.35 0.26
N TYR A 76 30.66 -20.08 1.03
CA TYR A 76 31.75 -19.51 1.81
C TYR A 76 32.88 -18.94 0.92
N GLU A 77 33.25 -19.67 -0.14
CA GLU A 77 34.22 -19.23 -1.15
C GLU A 77 33.73 -17.99 -1.90
N HIS A 78 32.46 -17.95 -2.28
CA HIS A 78 31.86 -16.79 -2.94
C HIS A 78 31.92 -15.53 -2.07
N LEU A 79 31.65 -15.66 -0.77
CA LEU A 79 31.78 -14.55 0.19
C LEU A 79 33.24 -14.12 0.42
N LEU A 80 34.22 -14.97 0.12
CA LEU A 80 35.66 -14.68 0.26
C LEU A 80 36.32 -14.20 -1.05
N GLN A 81 35.68 -14.40 -2.20
CA GLN A 81 36.16 -13.97 -3.50
C GLN A 81 35.79 -12.51 -3.76
N SER A 82 36.79 -11.61 -3.77
CA SER A 82 36.62 -10.23 -4.25
C SER A 82 37.36 -10.01 -5.58
N ASN A 83 36.82 -10.55 -6.67
CA ASN A 83 36.75 -9.98 -8.04
C ASN A 83 36.49 -11.06 -9.10
N GLY A 84 35.57 -10.81 -10.03
CA GLY A 84 35.70 -11.25 -11.43
C GLY A 84 34.51 -11.95 -12.08
N ASP A 85 33.74 -12.74 -11.33
CA ASP A 85 32.50 -13.33 -11.83
C ASP A 85 31.30 -12.63 -11.20
N ILE A 86 30.47 -12.06 -12.05
CA ILE A 86 29.22 -11.36 -11.75
C ILE A 86 28.16 -12.43 -11.38
N THR A 87 28.43 -13.28 -10.40
CA THR A 87 27.42 -14.18 -9.88
C THR A 87 26.86 -13.52 -8.63
N THR A 88 25.70 -12.88 -8.76
CA THR A 88 24.96 -12.33 -7.63
C THR A 88 24.65 -13.44 -6.62
N LYS A 89 24.37 -13.06 -5.36
CA LYS A 89 23.85 -14.00 -4.34
C LYS A 89 22.69 -14.83 -4.91
N GLU A 90 21.82 -14.20 -5.68
CA GLU A 90 20.64 -14.83 -6.26
C GLU A 90 21.00 -15.82 -7.36
N GLU A 91 21.95 -15.50 -8.25
CA GLU A 91 22.45 -16.41 -9.28
C GLU A 91 23.19 -17.60 -8.68
N LEU A 92 24.00 -17.40 -7.63
CA LEU A 92 24.68 -18.49 -6.93
C LEU A 92 23.67 -19.45 -6.31
N ILE A 93 22.70 -18.92 -5.57
CA ILE A 93 21.67 -19.73 -4.91
C ILE A 93 20.80 -20.45 -5.96
N ASN A 94 20.41 -19.77 -7.04
CA ASN A 94 19.69 -20.37 -8.17
C ASN A 94 20.49 -21.49 -8.83
N GLY A 95 21.80 -21.28 -9.03
CA GLY A 95 22.70 -22.28 -9.60
C GLY A 95 22.87 -23.50 -8.71
N LEU A 96 23.00 -23.31 -7.39
CA LEU A 96 23.11 -24.41 -6.42
C LEU A 96 21.81 -25.21 -6.32
N VAL A 97 20.66 -24.53 -6.35
CA VAL A 97 19.34 -25.17 -6.38
C VAL A 97 19.11 -25.91 -7.71
N GLY A 98 19.60 -25.36 -8.84
CA GLY A 98 19.59 -26.04 -10.13
C GLY A 98 20.47 -27.29 -10.15
N GLN A 99 21.67 -27.24 -9.56
CA GLN A 99 22.55 -28.41 -9.40
C GLN A 99 21.89 -29.51 -8.55
N LEU A 100 21.19 -29.11 -7.48
CA LEU A 100 20.40 -30.03 -6.66
C LEU A 100 19.29 -30.71 -7.47
N LYS A 101 18.53 -29.97 -8.29
CA LYS A 101 17.51 -30.55 -9.19
C LYS A 101 18.08 -31.59 -10.13
N VAL A 102 19.21 -31.28 -10.78
CA VAL A 102 19.89 -32.23 -11.66
C VAL A 102 20.35 -33.46 -10.89
N PHE A 103 20.94 -33.29 -9.70
CA PHE A 103 21.45 -34.40 -8.88
C PHE A 103 20.34 -35.34 -8.35
N PHE A 104 19.14 -34.81 -8.10
CA PHE A 104 18.01 -35.63 -7.62
C PHE A 104 17.18 -36.25 -8.75
N ASN A 105 17.09 -35.61 -9.93
CA ASN A 105 16.31 -36.09 -11.07
C ASN A 105 16.81 -37.42 -11.67
N ASP A 106 18.04 -37.85 -11.38
CA ASP A 106 18.58 -39.15 -11.82
C ASP A 106 17.95 -40.38 -11.10
N ASP A 107 17.11 -40.21 -10.05
CA ASP A 107 16.56 -41.33 -9.23
C ASP A 107 15.01 -41.34 -9.11
N GLU A 108 14.27 -41.03 -10.18
CA GLU A 108 12.79 -41.18 -10.27
C GLU A 108 11.93 -40.39 -9.24
N ARG A 109 12.51 -39.46 -8.45
CA ARG A 109 11.76 -38.46 -7.66
C ARG A 109 12.06 -37.04 -8.16
N GLU A 110 11.07 -36.40 -8.77
CA GLU A 110 11.13 -34.96 -9.07
C GLU A 110 11.11 -34.13 -7.78
N ILE A 111 12.00 -33.14 -7.69
CA ILE A 111 11.97 -32.13 -6.63
C ILE A 111 10.72 -31.26 -6.81
N ASN A 112 9.81 -31.28 -5.84
CA ASN A 112 8.63 -30.41 -5.87
C ASN A 112 8.97 -28.97 -5.46
N VAL A 113 8.04 -28.05 -5.72
CA VAL A 113 8.22 -26.61 -5.45
C VAL A 113 8.48 -26.31 -3.96
N ILE A 114 7.95 -27.13 -3.04
CA ILE A 114 8.14 -26.96 -1.60
C ILE A 114 9.58 -27.34 -1.21
N ASP A 115 10.09 -28.46 -1.72
CA ASP A 115 11.46 -28.92 -1.50
C ASP A 115 12.50 -27.91 -2.05
N GLU A 116 12.22 -27.32 -3.21
CA GLU A 116 13.05 -26.25 -3.78
C GLU A 116 13.09 -25.01 -2.89
N SER A 117 11.91 -24.56 -2.43
CA SER A 117 11.77 -23.38 -1.57
C SER A 117 12.53 -23.57 -0.25
N VAL A 118 12.39 -24.75 0.36
CA VAL A 118 13.01 -25.08 1.64
C VAL A 118 14.54 -25.18 1.55
N VAL A 119 15.09 -25.75 0.46
CA VAL A 119 16.55 -25.76 0.24
C VAL A 119 17.09 -24.36 -0.05
N ARG A 120 16.37 -23.57 -0.85
CA ARG A 120 16.74 -22.17 -1.10
C ARG A 120 16.80 -21.37 0.19
N GLU A 121 15.80 -21.49 1.05
CA GLU A 121 15.75 -20.81 2.35
C GLU A 121 16.95 -21.20 3.23
N LEU A 122 17.31 -22.49 3.27
CA LEU A 122 18.49 -22.97 3.99
C LEU A 122 19.79 -22.32 3.47
N LEU A 123 20.01 -22.34 2.16
CA LEU A 123 21.23 -21.82 1.54
C LEU A 123 21.33 -20.29 1.69
N VAL A 124 20.23 -19.56 1.52
CA VAL A 124 20.18 -18.10 1.72
C VAL A 124 20.49 -17.76 3.18
N LYS A 125 19.96 -18.52 4.14
CA LYS A 125 20.22 -18.25 5.55
C LYS A 125 21.68 -18.51 5.92
N ILE A 126 22.27 -19.61 5.44
CA ILE A 126 23.70 -19.89 5.66
C ILE A 126 24.56 -18.78 5.05
N TYR A 127 24.23 -18.31 3.85
CA TYR A 127 24.91 -17.19 3.20
C TYR A 127 24.85 -15.91 4.06
N THR A 128 23.66 -15.50 4.49
CA THR A 128 23.48 -14.28 5.30
C THR A 128 24.20 -14.37 6.65
N GLU A 129 24.19 -15.54 7.30
CA GLU A 129 24.88 -15.71 8.59
C GLU A 129 26.40 -15.66 8.43
N TYR A 130 26.96 -16.19 7.34
CA TYR A 130 28.37 -15.99 7.00
C TYR A 130 28.68 -14.53 6.69
N GLU A 131 27.85 -13.86 5.91
CA GLU A 131 28.00 -12.45 5.55
C GLU A 131 27.98 -11.55 6.80
N GLU A 132 27.04 -11.74 7.72
CA GLU A 132 26.98 -11.05 9.02
C GLU A 132 28.20 -11.33 9.90
N TYR A 133 28.63 -12.59 9.96
CA TYR A 133 29.84 -12.98 10.70
C TYR A 133 31.08 -12.28 10.16
N LEU A 134 31.22 -12.18 8.83
CA LEU A 134 32.34 -11.56 8.14
C LEU A 134 32.31 -10.02 8.15
N THR A 135 31.12 -9.40 8.24
CA THR A 135 30.95 -7.93 8.22
C THR A 135 31.03 -7.28 9.61
N SER A 136 30.84 -8.04 10.70
CA SER A 136 30.82 -7.51 12.08
C SER A 136 32.22 -7.27 12.69
N GLY A 137 32.92 -6.24 12.20
CA GLY A 137 34.04 -5.53 12.86
C GLY A 137 35.36 -6.28 13.01
N LEU A 138 36.23 -6.15 12.01
CA LEU A 138 37.58 -6.73 11.88
C LEU A 138 38.61 -6.06 12.81
N SER A 139 39.48 -6.84 13.46
CA SER A 139 40.63 -6.35 14.25
C SER A 139 41.76 -5.79 13.36
N VAL A 140 42.74 -5.05 13.89
CA VAL A 140 43.88 -4.52 13.11
C VAL A 140 44.68 -5.66 12.46
N SER A 141 44.76 -6.83 13.09
CA SER A 141 45.39 -8.03 12.55
C SER A 141 44.58 -8.62 11.39
N GLU A 142 43.24 -8.56 11.45
CA GLU A 142 42.33 -8.98 10.37
C GLU A 142 42.17 -7.90 9.29
N GLN A 143 42.42 -6.62 9.59
CA GLN A 143 42.64 -5.58 8.57
C GLN A 143 44.01 -5.73 7.95
N TYR A 144 45.02 -6.22 8.67
CA TYR A 144 46.31 -6.59 8.11
C TYR A 144 46.21 -7.89 7.33
N LEU A 145 45.36 -8.85 7.74
CA LEU A 145 45.08 -10.08 7.00
C LEU A 145 44.18 -9.79 5.80
N LYS A 146 43.18 -8.92 5.92
CA LYS A 146 42.36 -8.44 4.79
C LYS A 146 43.15 -7.50 3.90
N ALA A 147 44.13 -6.73 4.41
CA ALA A 147 45.05 -5.93 3.60
C ALA A 147 46.23 -6.73 3.06
N SER A 148 46.61 -7.86 3.67
CA SER A 148 47.62 -8.81 3.19
C SER A 148 47.01 -9.85 2.28
N ILE A 149 45.73 -10.18 2.43
CA ILE A 149 44.88 -10.93 1.50
C ILE A 149 44.42 -9.98 0.41
N LEU A 150 44.11 -8.70 0.65
CA LEU A 150 43.94 -7.71 -0.42
C LEU A 150 45.27 -7.31 -1.07
N LYS A 151 46.43 -7.43 -0.40
CA LYS A 151 47.75 -7.30 -1.06
C LYS A 151 48.13 -8.59 -1.76
N ASN A 152 47.83 -9.75 -1.17
CA ASN A 152 48.16 -11.05 -1.74
C ASN A 152 47.21 -11.41 -2.87
N GLN A 153 45.93 -11.03 -2.82
CA GLN A 153 44.87 -11.06 -3.86
C GLN A 153 44.88 -9.82 -4.74
N LYS A 154 45.29 -8.61 -4.36
CA LYS A 154 45.73 -7.66 -5.39
C LYS A 154 47.00 -8.15 -6.06
N SER A 155 47.82 -8.98 -5.40
CA SER A 155 48.90 -9.72 -6.03
C SER A 155 48.48 -11.08 -6.56
N GLU A 156 47.26 -11.58 -6.37
CA GLU A 156 46.76 -12.90 -6.83
C GLU A 156 45.73 -12.74 -7.91
N SER A 157 44.94 -11.67 -7.89
CA SER A 157 44.24 -11.05 -9.01
C SER A 157 45.19 -10.20 -9.84
N LYS A 158 46.27 -9.57 -9.31
CA LYS A 158 47.43 -9.24 -10.18
C LYS A 158 48.17 -10.49 -10.57
N ARG A 159 48.30 -11.57 -9.78
CA ARG A 159 48.92 -12.83 -10.28
C ARG A 159 47.97 -13.71 -11.07
N GLN A 160 46.67 -13.43 -11.22
CA GLN A 160 45.63 -14.14 -12.00
C GLN A 160 45.22 -13.32 -13.22
N LEU A 161 45.24 -12.00 -13.15
CA LEU A 161 45.45 -11.16 -14.34
C LEU A 161 46.87 -11.35 -14.83
N GLU A 162 47.93 -11.40 -14.02
CA GLU A 162 49.28 -11.82 -14.45
C GLU A 162 49.35 -13.35 -14.64
N TYR A 163 48.45 -14.23 -14.16
CA TYR A 163 48.46 -15.68 -14.50
C TYR A 163 47.74 -15.91 -15.81
N SER A 164 46.68 -15.15 -16.11
CA SER A 164 45.98 -15.20 -17.39
C SER A 164 46.74 -14.40 -18.44
N ASN A 165 47.30 -13.24 -18.06
CA ASN A 165 48.18 -12.43 -18.91
C ASN A 165 49.54 -13.12 -19.07
N ASN A 166 50.13 -13.78 -18.06
CA ASN A 166 51.32 -14.60 -18.28
C ASN A 166 50.98 -15.93 -18.95
N ASN A 167 49.81 -16.57 -18.82
CA ASN A 167 49.52 -17.76 -19.64
C ASN A 167 49.28 -17.40 -21.11
N ILE A 168 48.58 -16.31 -21.43
CA ILE A 168 48.41 -15.85 -22.82
C ILE A 168 49.73 -15.32 -23.36
N ARG A 169 50.49 -14.54 -22.58
CA ARG A 169 51.80 -14.05 -22.97
C ARG A 169 52.84 -15.15 -23.00
N GLU A 170 52.80 -16.19 -22.18
CA GLU A 170 53.66 -17.39 -22.23
C GLU A 170 53.27 -18.29 -23.41
N ILE A 171 51.97 -18.49 -23.70
CA ILE A 171 51.51 -19.20 -24.90
C ILE A 171 51.91 -18.42 -26.16
N ILE A 172 51.72 -17.10 -26.17
CA ILE A 172 52.09 -16.22 -27.27
C ILE A 172 53.60 -15.98 -27.30
N GLU A 173 54.40 -16.07 -26.25
CA GLU A 173 55.87 -15.87 -26.28
C GLU A 173 56.61 -17.19 -26.61
N HIS A 174 56.19 -18.34 -26.05
CA HIS A 174 56.86 -19.64 -26.21
C HIS A 174 56.44 -20.47 -27.44
N THR A 175 55.36 -20.12 -28.13
CA THR A 175 54.93 -20.84 -29.36
C THR A 175 55.52 -20.17 -30.61
N SER A 176 56.24 -20.89 -31.46
CA SER A 176 56.85 -20.31 -32.67
C SER A 176 55.84 -19.99 -33.78
N GLN A 177 54.78 -20.79 -33.94
CA GLN A 177 53.62 -20.54 -34.81
C GLN A 177 52.34 -21.20 -34.26
N ILE A 178 51.21 -20.50 -34.24
CA ILE A 178 49.90 -21.04 -33.82
C ILE A 178 49.16 -21.52 -35.08
N LYS A 179 49.27 -22.82 -35.37
CA LYS A 179 48.68 -23.44 -36.57
C LYS A 179 47.41 -24.25 -36.31
N ASN A 180 47.23 -24.74 -35.09
CA ASN A 180 46.08 -25.56 -34.72
C ASN A 180 44.80 -24.70 -34.75
N PRO A 181 43.79 -25.02 -35.60
CA PRO A 181 42.57 -24.23 -35.70
C PRO A 181 41.83 -24.01 -34.36
N GLU A 182 41.82 -25.00 -33.47
CA GLU A 182 41.16 -24.86 -32.15
C GLU A 182 41.91 -23.90 -31.20
N GLU A 183 43.25 -23.92 -31.22
CA GLU A 183 44.06 -22.98 -30.44
C GLU A 183 43.95 -21.56 -31.01
N VAL A 184 43.89 -21.43 -32.34
CA VAL A 184 43.65 -20.15 -33.01
C VAL A 184 42.32 -19.53 -32.56
N MET A 185 41.26 -20.34 -32.49
CA MET A 185 39.95 -19.90 -32.00
C MET A 185 40.00 -19.51 -30.53
N LYS A 186 40.58 -20.34 -29.65
CA LYS A 186 40.69 -20.04 -28.21
C LYS A 186 41.45 -18.74 -27.93
N VAL A 187 42.61 -18.53 -28.57
CA VAL A 187 43.40 -17.30 -28.39
C VAL A 187 42.63 -16.09 -28.90
N TYR A 188 41.96 -16.22 -30.05
CA TYR A 188 41.11 -15.16 -30.58
C TYR A 188 39.94 -14.79 -29.65
N ASP A 189 39.26 -15.78 -29.09
CA ASP A 189 38.10 -15.59 -28.22
C ASP A 189 38.48 -14.89 -26.93
N ILE A 190 39.61 -15.25 -26.32
CA ILE A 190 40.11 -14.62 -25.11
C ILE A 190 40.46 -13.14 -25.38
N LEU A 191 41.24 -12.85 -26.43
CA LEU A 191 41.57 -11.46 -26.78
C LEU A 191 40.32 -10.64 -27.12
N SER A 192 39.34 -11.26 -27.79
CA SER A 192 38.05 -10.64 -28.09
C SER A 192 37.23 -10.37 -26.84
N GLN A 193 37.28 -11.25 -25.84
CA GLN A 193 36.61 -11.08 -24.56
C GLN A 193 37.25 -9.93 -23.75
N GLU A 194 38.57 -9.80 -23.78
CA GLU A 194 39.28 -8.69 -23.13
C GLU A 194 38.92 -7.33 -23.75
N ILE A 195 38.82 -7.25 -25.08
CA ILE A 195 38.27 -6.06 -25.76
C ILE A 195 36.82 -5.79 -25.31
N ARG A 196 35.96 -6.83 -25.21
CA ARG A 196 34.56 -6.68 -24.73
C ARG A 196 34.45 -6.22 -23.27
N LYS A 197 35.44 -6.50 -22.42
CA LYS A 197 35.50 -6.03 -21.02
C LYS A 197 36.02 -4.59 -20.88
N GLY A 198 36.61 -4.03 -21.94
CA GLY A 198 37.18 -2.69 -21.98
C GLY A 198 38.71 -2.62 -21.81
N ASN A 199 39.42 -3.76 -21.84
CA ASN A 199 40.87 -3.82 -21.64
C ASN A 199 41.65 -3.58 -22.96
N ILE A 200 41.36 -2.46 -23.64
CA ILE A 200 41.88 -2.15 -24.98
C ILE A 200 43.40 -1.97 -25.00
N GLU A 201 43.94 -1.19 -24.05
CA GLU A 201 45.38 -0.93 -23.92
C GLU A 201 46.15 -2.25 -23.73
N HIS A 202 45.61 -3.14 -22.91
CA HIS A 202 46.21 -4.45 -22.67
C HIS A 202 46.31 -5.30 -23.95
N VAL A 203 45.25 -5.34 -24.75
CA VAL A 203 45.25 -6.10 -26.02
C VAL A 203 46.16 -5.46 -27.06
N HIS A 204 46.26 -4.13 -27.08
CA HIS A 204 47.23 -3.40 -27.89
C HIS A 204 48.68 -3.77 -27.53
N ASP A 205 49.01 -3.83 -26.24
CA ASP A 205 50.35 -4.20 -25.76
C ASP A 205 50.75 -5.64 -26.14
N LEU A 206 49.77 -6.53 -26.32
CA LEU A 206 49.99 -7.91 -26.76
C LEU A 206 50.16 -8.04 -28.29
N LEU A 207 49.75 -7.04 -29.07
CA LEU A 207 49.74 -7.08 -30.53
C LEU A 207 51.13 -7.31 -31.17
N PRO A 208 52.24 -6.70 -30.69
CA PRO A 208 53.58 -6.96 -31.23
C PRO A 208 54.01 -8.43 -31.10
N PHE A 209 53.53 -9.14 -30.08
CA PHE A 209 53.86 -10.54 -29.82
C PHE A 209 53.06 -11.52 -30.70
N LEU A 210 51.92 -11.08 -31.24
CA LEU A 210 51.10 -11.83 -32.20
C LEU A 210 51.66 -11.77 -33.62
N ARG A 211 52.46 -10.74 -33.95
CA ARG A 211 53.09 -10.59 -35.27
C ARG A 211 53.92 -11.83 -35.61
N ASN A 212 53.68 -12.39 -36.79
CA ASN A 212 54.29 -13.62 -37.31
C ASN A 212 53.84 -14.95 -36.66
N LYS A 213 52.98 -14.94 -35.63
CA LYS A 213 52.50 -16.17 -34.96
C LYS A 213 51.23 -16.74 -35.58
N ASN A 214 50.27 -15.88 -35.92
CA ASN A 214 49.11 -16.21 -36.76
C ASN A 214 48.60 -14.94 -37.46
N ALA A 215 48.58 -14.94 -38.79
CA ALA A 215 48.22 -13.76 -39.58
C ALA A 215 46.73 -13.37 -39.46
N ASP A 216 45.83 -14.34 -39.22
CA ASP A 216 44.40 -14.08 -39.12
C ASP A 216 44.05 -13.40 -37.78
N ILE A 217 44.63 -13.88 -36.66
CA ILE A 217 44.43 -13.27 -35.33
C ILE A 217 45.00 -11.86 -35.29
N ASP A 218 46.25 -11.68 -35.76
CA ASP A 218 46.93 -10.38 -35.80
C ASP A 218 46.10 -9.37 -36.61
N MET A 219 45.69 -9.73 -37.82
CA MET A 219 44.85 -8.88 -38.67
C MET A 219 43.51 -8.56 -38.01
N ALA A 220 42.85 -9.55 -37.38
CA ALA A 220 41.57 -9.36 -36.74
C ALA A 220 41.66 -8.42 -35.50
N MET A 221 42.71 -8.54 -34.69
CA MET A 221 42.94 -7.62 -33.57
C MET A 221 43.29 -6.21 -34.04
N GLN A 222 44.12 -6.07 -35.09
CA GLN A 222 44.40 -4.77 -35.70
C GLN A 222 43.12 -4.09 -36.20
N ILE A 223 42.20 -4.84 -36.82
CA ILE A 223 40.88 -4.34 -37.21
C ILE A 223 40.07 -3.91 -35.99
N LYS A 224 39.89 -4.76 -34.97
CA LYS A 224 39.08 -4.42 -33.78
C LYS A 224 39.62 -3.18 -33.06
N LEU A 225 40.93 -3.11 -32.85
CA LEU A 225 41.56 -1.95 -32.21
C LEU A 225 41.42 -0.69 -33.07
N SER A 226 41.67 -0.77 -34.39
CA SER A 226 41.52 0.42 -35.25
C SER A 226 40.07 0.93 -35.33
N LEU A 227 39.08 0.06 -35.12
CA LEU A 227 37.67 0.44 -35.10
C LEU A 227 37.23 0.99 -33.74
N LEU A 228 37.67 0.40 -32.63
CA LEU A 228 37.14 0.69 -31.29
C LEU A 228 38.03 1.62 -30.45
N SER A 229 39.29 1.81 -30.84
CA SER A 229 40.30 2.59 -30.09
C SER A 229 40.83 3.79 -30.87
N ASP A 230 41.67 4.61 -30.24
CA ASP A 230 42.45 5.67 -30.89
C ASP A 230 43.80 5.18 -31.45
N TYR A 231 44.14 3.91 -31.28
CA TYR A 231 45.34 3.31 -31.86
C TYR A 231 45.21 3.13 -33.38
N GLN A 232 46.18 3.65 -34.12
CA GLN A 232 46.31 3.43 -35.57
C GLN A 232 47.05 2.12 -35.83
N CYS A 233 46.34 1.00 -35.71
CA CYS A 233 46.92 -0.34 -35.89
C CYS A 233 46.90 -0.84 -37.34
N LEU A 234 46.17 -0.19 -38.24
CA LEU A 234 46.02 -0.57 -39.65
C LEU A 234 46.59 0.49 -40.60
N ASP A 235 47.44 0.05 -41.53
CA ASP A 235 47.97 0.88 -42.63
C ASP A 235 47.05 0.88 -43.87
N MET A 236 45.88 0.24 -43.79
CA MET A 236 44.91 0.12 -44.88
C MET A 236 43.48 0.17 -44.35
N GLU A 237 42.50 0.28 -45.24
CA GLU A 237 41.11 0.27 -44.86
C GLU A 237 40.70 -1.07 -44.21
N ALA A 238 39.90 -1.01 -43.15
CA ALA A 238 39.43 -2.18 -42.40
C ALA A 238 38.75 -3.24 -43.30
N LEU A 239 38.05 -2.83 -44.37
CA LEU A 239 37.44 -3.77 -45.32
C LEU A 239 38.51 -4.53 -46.15
N GLU A 240 39.60 -3.87 -46.54
CA GLU A 240 40.72 -4.51 -47.26
C GLU A 240 41.55 -5.40 -46.34
N ALA A 241 41.70 -5.01 -45.07
CA ALA A 241 42.31 -5.84 -44.04
C ALA A 241 41.48 -7.11 -43.77
N TRP A 242 40.16 -6.98 -43.64
CA TRP A 242 39.24 -8.09 -43.43
C TRP A 242 39.30 -9.16 -44.53
N LYS A 243 39.43 -8.74 -45.81
CA LYS A 243 39.58 -9.67 -46.95
C LYS A 243 40.81 -10.60 -46.86
N LYS A 244 41.81 -10.22 -46.06
CA LYS A 244 43.06 -10.99 -45.88
C LYS A 244 42.94 -12.11 -44.85
N ILE A 245 41.86 -12.13 -44.05
CA ILE A 245 41.60 -13.17 -43.05
C ILE A 245 41.14 -14.44 -43.76
N LYS A 246 41.81 -15.56 -43.50
CA LYS A 246 41.52 -16.86 -44.12
C LYS A 246 40.54 -17.72 -43.32
N SER A 247 40.59 -17.64 -41.99
CA SER A 247 39.68 -18.34 -41.09
C SER A 247 38.25 -17.83 -41.23
N ASN A 248 37.32 -18.70 -41.64
CA ASN A 248 35.90 -18.36 -41.74
C ASN A 248 35.32 -17.93 -40.38
N TYR A 249 35.72 -18.57 -39.28
CA TYR A 249 35.25 -18.24 -37.94
C TYR A 249 35.61 -16.80 -37.54
N ILE A 250 36.89 -16.43 -37.69
CA ILE A 250 37.40 -15.10 -37.36
C ILE A 250 36.81 -14.06 -38.32
N SER A 251 36.74 -14.39 -39.61
CA SER A 251 36.14 -13.52 -40.64
C SER A 251 34.67 -13.20 -40.32
N ASP A 252 33.88 -14.20 -39.90
CA ASP A 252 32.47 -14.02 -39.54
C ASP A 252 32.33 -13.17 -38.27
N ASP A 253 33.14 -13.37 -37.22
CA ASP A 253 33.10 -12.52 -36.02
C ASP A 253 33.49 -11.06 -36.31
N ILE A 254 34.52 -10.83 -37.13
CA ILE A 254 34.86 -9.48 -37.59
C ILE A 254 33.73 -8.87 -38.43
N THR A 255 33.05 -9.69 -39.25
CA THR A 255 31.87 -9.23 -40.01
C THR A 255 30.77 -8.74 -39.07
N ARG A 256 30.48 -9.44 -37.97
CA ARG A 256 29.49 -9.00 -36.95
C ARG A 256 29.86 -7.63 -36.37
N ILE A 257 31.14 -7.41 -36.06
CA ILE A 257 31.62 -6.12 -35.53
C ILE A 257 31.53 -5.01 -36.57
N LEU A 258 31.87 -5.29 -37.83
CA LEU A 258 31.73 -4.34 -38.93
C LEU A 258 30.26 -3.96 -39.16
N ILE A 259 29.34 -4.91 -39.07
CA ILE A 259 27.89 -4.66 -39.16
C ILE A 259 27.45 -3.70 -38.04
N LEU A 260 27.83 -3.94 -36.79
CA LEU A 260 27.45 -3.06 -35.67
C LEU A 260 28.10 -1.67 -35.77
N TYR A 261 29.37 -1.61 -36.19
CA TYR A 261 30.10 -0.34 -36.26
C TYR A 261 29.69 0.55 -37.44
N TRP A 262 29.33 -0.05 -38.58
CA TRP A 262 28.85 0.64 -39.79
C TRP A 262 27.34 0.63 -39.94
N PHE A 263 26.62 0.35 -38.86
CA PHE A 263 25.16 0.33 -38.83
C PHE A 263 24.54 1.62 -39.39
N ASP A 264 25.16 2.77 -39.13
CA ASP A 264 24.76 4.11 -39.60
C ASP A 264 25.37 4.50 -40.96
N LYS A 265 26.16 3.62 -41.60
CA LYS A 265 26.91 3.90 -42.84
C LYS A 265 26.44 3.02 -43.99
N LYS A 266 25.33 3.41 -44.62
CA LYS A 266 24.68 2.69 -45.74
C LYS A 266 25.64 2.28 -46.87
N GLU A 267 26.54 3.18 -47.28
CA GLU A 267 27.51 2.90 -48.36
C GLU A 267 28.51 1.80 -47.99
N LYS A 268 29.04 1.83 -46.75
CA LYS A 268 29.96 0.81 -46.24
C LYS A 268 29.26 -0.54 -46.02
N MET A 269 28.03 -0.51 -45.51
CA MET A 269 27.22 -1.72 -45.34
C MET A 269 26.94 -2.41 -46.69
N THR A 270 26.64 -1.64 -47.74
CA THR A 270 26.41 -2.15 -49.11
C THR A 270 27.68 -2.77 -49.71
N GLN A 271 28.86 -2.19 -49.42
CA GLN A 271 30.13 -2.76 -49.86
C GLN A 271 30.45 -4.07 -49.13
N LEU A 272 30.17 -4.13 -47.82
CA LEU A 272 30.34 -5.33 -47.00
C LEU A 272 29.43 -6.47 -47.48
N GLU A 273 28.12 -6.19 -47.68
CA GLU A 273 27.12 -7.17 -48.17
C GLU A 273 27.58 -7.93 -49.43
N LYS A 274 28.17 -7.23 -50.40
CA LYS A 274 28.63 -7.84 -51.67
C LYS A 274 29.75 -8.86 -51.47
N LEU A 275 30.50 -8.78 -50.38
CA LEU A 275 31.72 -9.53 -50.14
C LEU A 275 31.57 -10.65 -49.09
N ILE A 276 30.51 -10.62 -48.27
CA ILE A 276 30.26 -11.65 -47.25
C ILE A 276 30.00 -13.02 -47.92
N LYS A 277 30.65 -14.07 -47.39
CA LYS A 277 30.46 -15.46 -47.83
C LYS A 277 29.34 -16.19 -47.07
N ASN A 278 29.20 -15.91 -45.77
CA ASN A 278 28.17 -16.48 -44.91
C ASN A 278 26.77 -15.96 -45.34
N SER A 279 25.84 -16.86 -45.64
CA SER A 279 24.51 -16.51 -46.14
C SER A 279 23.71 -15.65 -45.17
N ASP A 280 23.72 -16.01 -43.89
CA ASP A 280 22.90 -15.38 -42.85
C ASP A 280 23.42 -13.95 -42.57
N LEU A 281 24.75 -13.79 -42.44
CA LEU A 281 25.38 -12.47 -42.27
C LEU A 281 25.20 -11.57 -43.49
N LYS A 282 25.24 -12.15 -44.70
CA LYS A 282 25.02 -11.40 -45.95
C LYS A 282 23.57 -10.90 -46.05
N GLU A 283 22.61 -11.74 -45.70
CA GLU A 283 21.21 -11.37 -45.66
C GLU A 283 20.98 -10.27 -44.62
N ILE A 284 21.55 -10.40 -43.41
CA ILE A 284 21.44 -9.40 -42.35
C ILE A 284 21.99 -8.04 -42.82
N ALA A 285 23.20 -8.02 -43.38
CA ALA A 285 23.80 -6.81 -43.93
C ALA A 285 22.94 -6.19 -45.05
N GLY A 286 22.32 -7.03 -45.89
CA GLY A 286 21.42 -6.59 -46.96
C GLY A 286 20.09 -6.00 -46.47
N ILE A 287 19.53 -6.51 -45.37
CA ILE A 287 18.33 -5.94 -44.74
C ILE A 287 18.66 -4.56 -44.16
N ILE A 288 19.82 -4.43 -43.49
CA ILE A 288 20.30 -3.15 -42.94
C ILE A 288 20.60 -2.15 -44.07
N SER A 289 21.25 -2.58 -45.16
CA SER A 289 21.58 -1.71 -46.29
C SER A 289 20.33 -1.19 -47.02
N ARG A 290 19.25 -1.97 -47.06
CA ARG A 290 17.96 -1.58 -47.66
C ARG A 290 17.00 -0.88 -46.70
N ASP A 291 17.33 -0.79 -45.42
CA ASP A 291 16.49 -0.23 -44.34
C ASP A 291 15.15 -0.99 -44.14
N GLU A 292 15.15 -2.30 -44.37
CA GLU A 292 13.95 -3.16 -44.30
C GLU A 292 13.66 -3.69 -42.88
N LYS A 293 13.56 -2.77 -41.89
CA LYS A 293 13.52 -3.10 -40.45
C LYS A 293 12.43 -4.11 -40.04
N GLU A 294 11.29 -4.10 -40.74
CA GLU A 294 10.15 -5.00 -40.48
C GLU A 294 10.49 -6.49 -40.65
N LYS A 295 11.57 -6.81 -41.39
CA LYS A 295 12.05 -8.18 -41.56
C LYS A 295 12.72 -8.76 -40.30
N PHE A 296 13.14 -7.92 -39.37
CA PHE A 296 13.71 -8.37 -38.09
C PHE A 296 12.73 -8.27 -36.94
N MET A 297 11.93 -7.20 -36.91
CA MET A 297 11.11 -6.87 -35.76
C MET A 297 9.83 -6.17 -36.19
N LYS A 298 8.70 -6.62 -35.64
CA LYS A 298 7.42 -5.92 -35.68
C LYS A 298 7.21 -5.24 -34.33
N LEU A 299 6.97 -3.94 -34.37
CA LEU A 299 6.65 -3.13 -33.19
C LEU A 299 5.14 -2.94 -33.11
N GLU A 300 4.52 -3.41 -32.03
CA GLU A 300 3.09 -3.27 -31.80
C GLU A 300 2.85 -2.24 -30.70
N LYS A 301 1.93 -1.32 -31.00
CA LYS A 301 1.48 -0.27 -30.07
C LYS A 301 0.29 -0.81 -29.28
N LYS A 302 0.44 -0.95 -27.96
CA LYS A 302 -0.66 -1.26 -27.05
C LYS A 302 -0.98 -0.01 -26.24
N ASN A 303 -2.19 0.50 -26.42
CA ASN A 303 -2.71 1.55 -25.55
C ASN A 303 -3.31 0.90 -24.29
N ARG A 304 -2.78 1.24 -23.11
CA ARG A 304 -3.40 0.92 -21.82
C ARG A 304 -3.43 2.19 -20.97
N HIS A 305 -4.60 2.53 -20.43
CA HIS A 305 -4.80 3.73 -19.58
C HIS A 305 -4.16 5.00 -20.15
N HIS A 306 -4.38 5.28 -21.44
CA HIS A 306 -3.82 6.47 -22.12
C HIS A 306 -2.27 6.49 -22.23
N VAL A 307 -1.62 5.33 -22.06
CA VAL A 307 -0.18 5.14 -22.30
C VAL A 307 0.02 4.27 -23.52
N ASP A 308 0.87 4.76 -24.43
CA ASP A 308 1.31 4.00 -25.59
C ASP A 308 2.53 3.16 -25.25
N ASN A 309 2.30 1.91 -24.83
CA ASN A 309 3.36 0.94 -24.60
C ASN A 309 3.69 0.20 -25.90
N TYR A 310 4.98 0.01 -26.15
CA TYR A 310 5.44 -0.71 -27.32
C TYR A 310 5.93 -2.10 -26.92
N GLU A 311 5.42 -3.11 -27.60
CA GLU A 311 5.96 -4.46 -27.54
C GLU A 311 6.63 -4.78 -28.88
N PHE A 312 7.66 -5.61 -28.85
CA PHE A 312 8.28 -6.11 -30.06
C PHE A 312 8.07 -7.62 -30.20
N SER A 313 7.91 -8.05 -31.45
CA SER A 313 8.00 -9.46 -31.83
C SER A 313 9.07 -9.59 -32.91
N LEU A 314 9.99 -10.54 -32.71
CA LEU A 314 11.01 -10.85 -33.72
C LEU A 314 10.36 -11.66 -34.84
N THR A 315 10.51 -11.19 -36.08
CA THR A 315 9.85 -11.76 -37.27
C THR A 315 10.75 -12.73 -38.06
N GLY A 316 12.07 -12.72 -37.81
CA GLY A 316 13.06 -13.52 -38.56
C GLY A 316 13.45 -14.86 -37.92
N GLN A 317 13.75 -15.87 -38.74
CA GLN A 317 14.21 -17.22 -38.34
C GLN A 317 15.75 -17.32 -38.26
N TYR A 318 16.46 -16.31 -37.75
CA TYR A 318 17.94 -16.33 -37.67
C TYR A 318 18.45 -17.00 -36.39
N SER A 319 18.25 -18.32 -36.25
CA SER A 319 18.66 -19.07 -35.06
C SER A 319 20.18 -19.02 -34.80
N ASN A 320 20.99 -19.00 -35.86
CA ASN A 320 22.46 -18.99 -35.77
C ASN A 320 23.06 -17.58 -35.54
N GLU A 321 22.30 -16.51 -35.80
CA GLU A 321 22.77 -15.11 -35.68
C GLU A 321 21.89 -14.26 -34.74
N LYS A 322 21.14 -14.92 -33.84
CA LYS A 322 20.24 -14.26 -32.89
C LYS A 322 20.94 -13.17 -32.07
N TRP A 323 22.19 -13.40 -31.68
CA TRP A 323 23.01 -12.43 -30.93
C TRP A 323 23.18 -11.10 -31.69
N LEU A 324 23.46 -11.16 -33.00
CA LEU A 324 23.66 -9.98 -33.85
C LEU A 324 22.33 -9.28 -34.13
N VAL A 325 21.31 -10.04 -34.52
CA VAL A 325 19.97 -9.49 -34.84
C VAL A 325 19.39 -8.73 -33.65
N ASN A 326 19.49 -9.30 -32.44
CA ASN A 326 19.06 -8.62 -31.23
C ASN A 326 19.73 -7.26 -31.03
N ARG A 327 21.05 -7.17 -31.26
CA ARG A 327 21.83 -5.94 -31.11
C ARG A 327 21.52 -4.90 -32.19
N VAL A 328 21.30 -5.34 -33.42
CA VAL A 328 20.84 -4.49 -34.53
C VAL A 328 19.45 -3.92 -34.20
N CYS A 329 18.53 -4.73 -33.69
CA CYS A 329 17.22 -4.26 -33.21
C CYS A 329 17.34 -3.26 -32.06
N ALA A 330 18.23 -3.51 -31.08
CA ALA A 330 18.44 -2.61 -29.95
C ALA A 330 18.99 -1.25 -30.40
N LEU A 331 19.94 -1.23 -31.34
CA LEU A 331 20.46 0.01 -31.93
C LEU A 331 19.39 0.78 -32.70
N TRP A 332 18.48 0.10 -33.43
CA TRP A 332 17.35 0.78 -34.07
C TRP A 332 16.33 1.33 -33.08
N LEU A 333 16.09 0.62 -31.97
CA LEU A 333 15.20 1.10 -30.92
C LEU A 333 15.80 2.31 -30.22
N ALA A 334 17.11 2.31 -29.95
CA ALA A 334 17.82 3.39 -29.24
C ALA A 334 17.64 4.79 -29.85
N GLU A 335 17.28 4.87 -31.13
CA GLU A 335 17.01 6.12 -31.87
C GLU A 335 15.56 6.63 -31.71
N LYS A 336 14.66 5.85 -31.09
CA LYS A 336 13.24 6.22 -30.94
C LYS A 336 12.92 6.82 -29.56
N PRO A 337 12.03 7.83 -29.50
CA PRO A 337 11.51 8.35 -28.23
C PRO A 337 10.37 7.46 -27.72
N ILE A 338 10.69 6.28 -27.19
CA ILE A 338 9.72 5.32 -26.63
C ILE A 338 9.85 5.30 -25.10
N ILE A 339 8.72 5.34 -24.39
CA ILE A 339 8.68 5.43 -22.92
C ILE A 339 9.36 4.20 -22.26
N ASN A 340 9.05 2.99 -22.71
CA ASN A 340 9.60 1.74 -22.18
C ASN A 340 10.86 1.25 -22.92
N ILE A 341 11.60 2.15 -23.59
CA ILE A 341 12.75 1.80 -24.44
C ILE A 341 13.86 1.06 -23.70
N HIS A 342 14.12 1.43 -22.44
CA HIS A 342 15.12 0.79 -21.60
C HIS A 342 14.84 -0.72 -21.45
N GLU A 343 13.60 -1.07 -21.10
CA GLU A 343 13.19 -2.47 -20.93
C GLU A 343 13.33 -3.26 -22.22
N LEU A 344 12.92 -2.68 -23.36
CA LEU A 344 13.00 -3.33 -24.67
C LEU A 344 14.47 -3.56 -25.09
N ILE A 345 15.35 -2.57 -24.86
CA ILE A 345 16.78 -2.69 -25.17
C ILE A 345 17.44 -3.72 -24.25
N GLN A 346 17.11 -3.73 -22.96
CA GLN A 346 17.66 -4.69 -22.02
C GLN A 346 17.23 -6.13 -22.35
N GLN A 347 15.96 -6.33 -22.74
CA GLN A 347 15.46 -7.63 -23.21
C GLN A 347 16.19 -8.10 -24.48
N LEU A 348 16.52 -7.19 -25.40
CA LEU A 348 17.25 -7.52 -26.61
C LEU A 348 18.73 -7.86 -26.34
N PHE A 349 19.44 -7.04 -25.54
CA PHE A 349 20.84 -7.29 -25.25
C PHE A 349 21.08 -8.51 -24.35
N GLY A 350 20.18 -8.77 -23.38
CA GLY A 350 20.30 -9.82 -22.38
C GLY A 350 21.37 -9.54 -21.32
N ASN A 351 21.70 -10.54 -20.50
CA ASN A 351 22.55 -10.35 -19.30
C ASN A 351 24.06 -10.24 -19.60
N ASN A 352 24.51 -10.58 -20.82
CA ASN A 352 25.92 -10.57 -21.18
C ASN A 352 26.27 -9.31 -21.99
N LEU A 353 26.39 -8.18 -21.29
CA LEU A 353 26.68 -6.87 -21.86
C LEU A 353 28.19 -6.64 -22.04
N SER A 354 28.59 -6.05 -23.15
CA SER A 354 29.88 -5.37 -23.24
C SER A 354 29.84 -4.01 -22.53
N TYR A 355 31.00 -3.45 -22.16
CA TYR A 355 31.03 -2.12 -21.50
C TYR A 355 30.41 -1.00 -22.36
N ILE A 356 30.38 -1.13 -23.69
CA ILE A 356 29.74 -0.15 -24.59
C ILE A 356 28.20 -0.30 -24.51
N GLU A 357 27.72 -1.54 -24.51
CA GLU A 357 26.29 -1.86 -24.38
C GLU A 357 25.76 -1.44 -23.01
N GLU A 358 26.57 -1.60 -21.96
CA GLU A 358 26.26 -1.13 -20.62
C GLU A 358 26.03 0.39 -20.59
N ILE A 359 26.88 1.19 -21.27
CA ILE A 359 26.68 2.64 -21.36
C ILE A 359 25.37 2.98 -22.09
N TYR A 360 25.03 2.26 -23.18
CA TYR A 360 23.75 2.44 -23.87
C TYR A 360 22.55 2.13 -22.97
N VAL A 361 22.62 1.05 -22.19
CA VAL A 361 21.54 0.68 -21.25
C VAL A 361 21.40 1.74 -20.17
N LEU A 362 22.51 2.19 -19.57
CA LEU A 362 22.52 3.23 -18.53
C LEU A 362 21.99 4.56 -19.03
N GLU A 363 22.33 4.96 -20.26
CA GLU A 363 21.79 6.17 -20.88
C GLU A 363 20.26 6.09 -20.99
N LYS A 364 19.74 4.98 -21.51
CA LYS A 364 18.30 4.80 -21.71
C LYS A 364 17.54 4.61 -20.40
N GLU A 365 18.16 3.96 -19.43
CA GLU A 365 17.64 3.86 -18.06
C GLU A 365 17.48 5.25 -17.45
N GLN A 366 18.53 6.07 -17.55
CA GLN A 366 18.51 7.44 -17.06
C GLN A 366 17.46 8.30 -17.79
N ASP A 367 17.36 8.18 -19.12
CA ASP A 367 16.33 8.88 -19.91
C ASP A 367 14.92 8.50 -19.43
N THR A 368 14.66 7.20 -19.24
CA THR A 368 13.38 6.73 -18.72
C THR A 368 13.10 7.30 -17.33
N ILE A 369 14.06 7.26 -16.40
CA ILE A 369 13.88 7.79 -15.04
C ILE A 369 13.58 9.30 -15.08
N VAL A 370 14.42 10.10 -15.77
CA VAL A 370 14.27 11.57 -15.83
C VAL A 370 12.94 11.99 -16.44
N ASN A 371 12.42 11.23 -17.41
CA ASN A 371 11.13 11.53 -18.06
C ASN A 371 9.93 11.02 -17.25
N THR A 372 10.15 10.21 -16.21
CA THR A 372 9.09 9.50 -15.48
C THR A 372 8.84 10.08 -14.10
N ILE A 373 9.83 10.70 -13.47
CA ILE A 373 9.72 11.30 -12.14
C ILE A 373 10.17 12.77 -12.16
N SER A 374 9.65 13.59 -11.25
CA SER A 374 10.00 15.02 -11.18
C SER A 374 11.49 15.23 -10.91
N LEU A 375 12.06 16.30 -11.48
CA LEU A 375 13.49 16.62 -11.37
C LEU A 375 14.00 16.70 -9.91
N GLU A 376 13.18 17.16 -8.96
CA GLU A 376 13.54 17.21 -7.54
C GLU A 376 13.70 15.81 -6.94
N ASN A 377 12.80 14.88 -7.30
CA ASN A 377 12.86 13.49 -6.83
C ASN A 377 13.99 12.71 -7.52
N VAL A 378 14.28 13.02 -8.80
CA VAL A 378 15.38 12.38 -9.55
C VAL A 378 16.74 12.61 -8.88
N LYS A 379 16.96 13.80 -8.30
CA LYS A 379 18.22 14.13 -7.59
C LYS A 379 18.47 13.21 -6.39
N GLU A 380 17.39 12.80 -5.72
CA GLU A 380 17.48 11.97 -4.53
C GLU A 380 17.48 10.47 -4.85
N ASP A 381 17.06 10.10 -6.06
CA ASP A 381 16.94 8.73 -6.53
C ASP A 381 18.24 7.91 -6.38
N GLY A 382 18.11 6.76 -5.71
CA GLY A 382 19.24 5.89 -5.40
C GLY A 382 19.89 5.28 -6.65
N ARG A 383 19.10 5.02 -7.70
CA ARG A 383 19.56 4.41 -8.93
C ARG A 383 20.30 5.41 -9.81
N VAL A 384 19.82 6.65 -9.93
CA VAL A 384 20.54 7.71 -10.67
C VAL A 384 21.92 7.98 -10.06
N LYS A 385 22.03 7.96 -8.73
CA LYS A 385 23.32 8.04 -8.02
C LYS A 385 24.22 6.83 -8.28
N GLU A 386 23.64 5.64 -8.38
CA GLU A 386 24.37 4.43 -8.73
C GLU A 386 24.90 4.46 -10.16
N ILE A 387 24.10 4.91 -11.13
CA ILE A 387 24.52 5.14 -12.52
C ILE A 387 25.76 6.05 -12.56
N GLY A 388 25.75 7.15 -11.79
CA GLY A 388 26.90 8.05 -11.66
C GLY A 388 28.17 7.34 -11.15
N LYS A 389 28.03 6.47 -10.14
CA LYS A 389 29.15 5.66 -9.63
C LYS A 389 29.68 4.68 -10.66
N ILE A 390 28.81 3.99 -11.39
CA ILE A 390 29.19 3.04 -12.46
C ILE A 390 29.98 3.77 -13.55
N LEU A 391 29.45 4.91 -14.04
CA LEU A 391 30.12 5.72 -15.08
C LEU A 391 31.47 6.26 -14.59
N SER A 392 31.58 6.65 -13.33
CA SER A 392 32.87 7.07 -12.75
C SER A 392 33.92 5.95 -12.77
N GLY A 393 33.51 4.70 -12.50
CA GLY A 393 34.36 3.52 -12.52
C GLY A 393 34.79 3.08 -13.92
N MET A 394 34.03 3.45 -14.96
CA MET A 394 34.33 3.13 -16.36
C MET A 394 35.41 4.03 -16.99
N LYS A 395 35.78 5.14 -16.34
CA LYS A 395 36.68 6.16 -16.89
C LYS A 395 37.97 5.62 -17.50
N GLN A 396 38.66 4.70 -16.80
CA GLN A 396 39.91 4.11 -17.29
C GLN A 396 39.71 3.26 -18.56
N LYS A 397 38.57 2.59 -18.68
CA LYS A 397 38.24 1.77 -19.86
C LYS A 397 38.05 2.63 -21.11
N ILE A 398 37.59 3.88 -20.95
CA ILE A 398 37.24 4.81 -22.04
C ILE A 398 38.44 5.60 -22.57
N ALA A 399 39.55 5.68 -21.83
CA ALA A 399 40.69 6.54 -22.14
C ALA A 399 41.24 6.35 -23.57
N HIS A 400 41.36 5.11 -24.02
CA HIS A 400 41.91 4.73 -25.33
C HIS A 400 40.84 4.40 -26.38
N ASN A 401 39.57 4.69 -26.12
CA ASN A 401 38.51 4.47 -27.10
C ASN A 401 38.55 5.48 -28.26
N ASN A 402 37.89 5.13 -29.36
CA ASN A 402 37.63 6.07 -30.44
C ASN A 402 36.69 7.22 -29.98
N ASN A 403 36.57 8.26 -30.81
CA ASN A 403 35.73 9.41 -30.50
C ASN A 403 34.23 9.09 -30.41
N LYS A 404 33.72 8.07 -31.14
CA LYS A 404 32.29 7.70 -31.13
C LYS A 404 31.88 7.15 -29.75
N ILE A 405 32.71 6.30 -29.16
CA ILE A 405 32.48 5.69 -27.83
C ILE A 405 32.75 6.72 -26.73
N LYS A 406 33.82 7.53 -26.86
CA LYS A 406 34.10 8.65 -25.93
C LYS A 406 32.94 9.63 -25.86
N LEU A 407 32.33 9.98 -27.01
CA LEU A 407 31.17 10.86 -27.07
C LEU A 407 29.97 10.28 -26.31
N LEU A 408 29.63 9.01 -26.55
CA LEU A 408 28.53 8.34 -25.83
C LEU A 408 28.76 8.38 -24.31
N TYR A 409 29.95 7.97 -23.85
CA TYR A 409 30.30 8.00 -22.43
C TYR A 409 30.18 9.39 -21.79
N TYR A 410 30.83 10.40 -22.37
CA TYR A 410 30.83 11.74 -21.79
C TYR A 410 29.45 12.40 -21.85
N ARG A 411 28.63 12.10 -22.88
CA ARG A 411 27.25 12.58 -22.95
C ARG A 411 26.42 12.03 -21.80
N THR A 412 26.45 10.71 -21.60
CA THR A 412 25.71 10.05 -20.52
C THR A 412 26.21 10.53 -19.15
N PHE A 413 27.52 10.62 -18.96
CA PHE A 413 28.09 11.01 -17.67
C PHE A 413 27.82 12.48 -17.32
N LEU A 414 27.97 13.42 -18.26
CA LEU A 414 27.61 14.81 -18.02
C LEU A 414 26.12 14.98 -17.74
N LYS A 415 25.25 14.28 -18.48
CA LYS A 415 23.81 14.31 -18.23
C LYS A 415 23.49 13.85 -16.81
N ASN A 416 24.11 12.77 -16.34
CA ASN A 416 23.98 12.29 -14.96
C ASN A 416 24.44 13.32 -13.92
N GLN A 417 25.60 13.96 -14.15
CA GLN A 417 26.13 14.98 -13.24
C GLN A 417 25.27 16.24 -13.18
N VAL A 418 24.70 16.67 -14.32
CA VAL A 418 23.74 17.79 -14.38
C VAL A 418 22.47 17.46 -13.61
N VAL A 419 21.93 16.25 -13.79
CA VAL A 419 20.73 15.79 -13.07
C VAL A 419 20.95 15.73 -11.55
N LEU A 420 22.13 15.31 -11.10
CA LEU A 420 22.48 15.22 -9.68
C LEU A 420 22.98 16.56 -9.07
N GLU A 421 23.17 17.59 -9.90
CA GLU A 421 23.81 18.88 -9.51
C GLU A 421 25.19 18.71 -8.83
N GLU A 422 25.92 17.64 -9.17
CA GLU A 422 27.23 17.35 -8.59
C GLU A 422 28.35 18.21 -9.22
N LYS A 423 29.13 18.89 -8.38
CA LYS A 423 30.20 19.84 -8.77
C LYS A 423 31.58 19.19 -8.88
N ASN A 424 31.76 18.29 -9.83
CA ASN A 424 33.03 17.79 -10.36
C ASN A 424 33.65 18.66 -11.49
N ILE A 425 34.42 19.69 -11.10
CA ILE A 425 35.16 20.56 -12.04
C ILE A 425 36.25 19.79 -12.82
N GLU A 426 36.80 18.72 -12.26
CA GLU A 426 37.84 17.91 -12.90
C GLU A 426 37.34 17.24 -14.18
N LEU A 427 36.07 16.82 -14.20
CA LEU A 427 35.43 16.20 -15.36
C LEU A 427 35.45 17.11 -16.61
N LEU A 428 35.20 18.41 -16.45
CA LEU A 428 35.20 19.35 -17.59
C LEU A 428 36.57 19.50 -18.26
N ASN A 429 37.64 19.35 -17.47
CA ASN A 429 39.01 19.48 -17.95
C ASN A 429 39.48 18.22 -18.69
N GLU A 430 38.89 17.07 -18.38
CA GLU A 430 39.28 15.75 -18.91
C GLU A 430 38.63 15.42 -20.26
N ILE A 431 37.55 16.10 -20.62
CA ILE A 431 36.88 15.89 -21.91
C ILE A 431 37.83 16.33 -23.05
N PRO A 432 38.11 15.47 -24.04
CA PRO A 432 38.95 15.83 -25.18
C PRO A 432 38.34 16.98 -26.00
N ASP A 433 39.17 17.90 -26.52
CA ASP A 433 38.70 19.09 -27.24
C ASP A 433 37.89 18.79 -28.51
N VAL A 434 38.11 17.62 -29.13
CA VAL A 434 37.31 17.16 -30.27
C VAL A 434 35.88 16.82 -29.84
N ILE A 435 35.70 16.29 -28.62
CA ILE A 435 34.40 15.92 -28.06
C ILE A 435 33.67 17.17 -27.52
N LYS A 436 34.40 18.15 -26.98
CA LYS A 436 33.81 19.42 -26.48
C LYS A 436 33.06 20.22 -27.56
N LYS A 437 33.39 20.02 -28.83
CA LYS A 437 32.76 20.69 -29.97
C LYS A 437 31.41 20.08 -30.38
N ASP A 438 31.05 18.93 -29.80
CA ASP A 438 29.73 18.34 -30.01
C ASP A 438 28.65 19.17 -29.31
N SER A 439 27.55 19.46 -30.01
CA SER A 439 26.51 20.37 -29.53
C SER A 439 25.79 19.87 -28.28
N ALA A 440 25.66 18.55 -28.09
CA ALA A 440 25.03 17.98 -26.90
C ALA A 440 25.95 18.12 -25.68
N ILE A 441 27.26 17.96 -25.87
CA ILE A 441 28.28 18.16 -24.83
C ILE A 441 28.37 19.65 -24.46
N GLU A 442 28.43 20.55 -25.45
CA GLU A 442 28.52 22.00 -25.22
C GLU A 442 27.32 22.53 -24.43
N THR A 443 26.09 22.09 -24.77
CA THR A 443 24.85 22.40 -24.03
C THR A 443 24.96 21.99 -22.55
N MET A 444 25.38 20.75 -22.27
CA MET A 444 25.53 20.26 -20.89
C MET A 444 26.63 20.99 -20.12
N MET A 445 27.73 21.34 -20.79
CA MET A 445 28.80 22.15 -20.19
C MET A 445 28.32 23.56 -19.83
N ILE A 446 27.43 24.17 -20.61
CA ILE A 446 26.85 25.47 -20.30
C ILE A 446 25.95 25.37 -19.07
N GLN A 447 25.05 24.39 -19.01
CA GLN A 447 24.25 24.13 -17.80
C GLN A 447 25.13 23.97 -16.56
N TYR A 448 26.21 23.20 -16.69
CA TYR A 448 27.18 23.00 -15.64
C TYR A 448 27.85 24.31 -15.16
N LYS A 449 28.19 25.21 -16.09
CA LYS A 449 28.75 26.53 -15.76
C LYS A 449 27.70 27.46 -15.12
N ILE A 450 26.42 27.34 -15.51
CA ILE A 450 25.30 28.00 -14.83
C ILE A 450 25.21 27.50 -13.38
N ASP A 451 25.41 26.20 -13.14
CA ASP A 451 25.43 25.56 -11.81
C ASP A 451 26.60 25.99 -10.91
N LEU A 452 27.72 26.33 -11.53
CA LEU A 452 28.87 26.92 -10.86
C LEU A 452 28.80 28.45 -10.72
N GLY A 453 27.84 29.12 -11.37
CA GLY A 453 27.72 30.58 -11.39
C GLY A 453 28.90 31.29 -12.09
N CYS A 454 29.54 30.62 -13.05
CA CYS A 454 30.77 31.10 -13.68
C CYS A 454 30.60 31.42 -15.18
N ILE A 455 29.38 31.72 -15.62
CA ILE A 455 29.07 32.09 -17.00
C ILE A 455 28.31 33.41 -17.02
N ASP A 456 28.62 34.23 -18.02
CA ASP A 456 27.96 35.50 -18.28
C ASP A 456 26.59 35.27 -18.94
N GLU A 457 25.63 36.14 -18.62
CA GLU A 457 24.26 36.04 -19.13
C GLU A 457 24.18 36.21 -20.64
N GLU A 458 24.93 37.15 -21.21
CA GLU A 458 24.96 37.40 -22.65
C GLU A 458 25.49 36.18 -23.40
N ALA A 459 26.50 35.52 -22.84
CA ALA A 459 27.07 34.29 -23.40
C ALA A 459 26.07 33.12 -23.40
N VAL A 460 25.16 33.06 -22.41
CA VAL A 460 24.08 32.05 -22.40
C VAL A 460 23.02 32.39 -23.45
N VAL A 461 22.62 33.66 -23.58
CA VAL A 461 21.64 34.11 -24.57
C VAL A 461 22.16 33.88 -25.99
N GLU A 462 23.39 34.31 -26.30
CA GLU A 462 24.01 34.12 -27.62
C GLU A 462 24.08 32.62 -28.00
N PHE A 463 24.40 31.76 -27.02
CA PHE A 463 24.37 30.32 -27.23
C PHE A 463 22.94 29.81 -27.51
N CYS A 464 21.95 30.22 -26.70
CA CYS A 464 20.56 29.83 -26.87
C CYS A 464 20.00 30.25 -28.24
N GLU A 465 20.35 31.44 -28.73
CA GLU A 465 19.93 31.90 -30.05
C GLU A 465 20.60 31.13 -31.20
N ARG A 466 21.87 30.76 -31.02
CA ARG A 466 22.62 29.93 -31.98
C ARG A 466 22.15 28.47 -32.02
N ALA A 467 21.89 27.89 -30.85
CA ALA A 467 21.61 26.46 -30.67
C ALA A 467 20.12 26.12 -30.61
N GLY A 468 19.25 27.10 -30.35
CA GLY A 468 17.80 26.90 -30.18
C GLY A 468 17.39 26.28 -28.84
N THR A 469 18.26 26.31 -27.82
CA THR A 469 18.05 25.60 -26.53
C THR A 469 17.81 26.57 -25.36
N TYR A 470 16.64 27.20 -25.32
CA TYR A 470 16.33 28.30 -24.39
C TYR A 470 16.12 27.90 -22.92
N TRP A 471 15.91 26.61 -22.62
CA TRP A 471 15.78 26.10 -21.24
C TRP A 471 17.01 26.42 -20.35
N LEU A 472 18.20 26.59 -20.94
CA LEU A 472 19.40 27.03 -20.23
C LEU A 472 19.24 28.45 -19.68
N TYR A 473 18.63 29.35 -20.46
CA TYR A 473 18.36 30.71 -20.02
C TYR A 473 17.30 30.75 -18.91
N CYS A 474 16.26 29.91 -19.00
CA CYS A 474 15.31 29.69 -17.91
C CYS A 474 16.00 29.32 -16.61
N ASN A 475 16.93 28.36 -16.65
CA ASN A 475 17.66 27.90 -15.48
C ASN A 475 18.57 28.97 -14.88
N LEU A 476 19.19 29.82 -15.71
CA LEU A 476 19.94 30.98 -15.24
C LEU A 476 19.03 32.00 -14.53
N LEU A 477 17.88 32.32 -15.13
CA LEU A 477 16.92 33.27 -14.57
C LEU A 477 16.27 32.78 -13.28
N ARG A 478 15.99 31.47 -13.17
CA ARG A 478 15.46 30.86 -11.93
C ARG A 478 16.35 31.12 -10.72
N LYS A 479 17.68 31.17 -10.89
CA LYS A 479 18.61 31.50 -9.80
C LYS A 479 18.54 32.96 -9.35
N LYS A 480 17.92 33.83 -10.15
CA LYS A 480 17.69 35.24 -9.86
C LYS A 480 16.27 35.51 -9.32
N CYS A 481 15.40 34.51 -9.18
CA CYS A 481 14.00 34.67 -8.72
C CYS A 481 13.84 35.27 -7.32
N ASN A 482 14.92 35.43 -6.54
CA ASN A 482 14.90 36.22 -5.31
C ASN A 482 14.64 37.72 -5.58
N ASN A 483 14.79 38.18 -6.83
CA ASN A 483 14.48 39.54 -7.27
C ASN A 483 13.73 39.53 -8.62
N TRP A 484 12.40 39.49 -8.56
CA TRP A 484 11.53 39.41 -9.74
C TRP A 484 11.66 40.60 -10.70
N ASN A 485 12.04 41.80 -10.22
CA ASN A 485 12.31 42.94 -11.11
C ASN A 485 13.52 42.70 -12.01
N GLN A 486 14.58 42.08 -11.50
CA GLN A 486 15.75 41.73 -12.32
C GLN A 486 15.42 40.67 -13.36
N VAL A 487 14.60 39.66 -13.00
CA VAL A 487 14.13 38.65 -13.96
C VAL A 487 13.31 39.30 -15.07
N LYS A 488 12.42 40.24 -14.72
CA LYS A 488 11.61 41.00 -15.67
C LYS A 488 12.49 41.81 -16.62
N GLU A 489 13.41 42.62 -16.11
CA GLU A 489 14.32 43.45 -16.94
C GLU A 489 15.21 42.59 -17.87
N SER A 490 15.76 41.47 -17.36
CA SER A 490 16.54 40.50 -18.16
C SER A 490 15.73 39.91 -19.32
N ILE A 491 14.45 39.60 -19.13
CA ILE A 491 13.59 39.09 -20.19
C ILE A 491 13.17 40.21 -21.16
N GLU A 492 12.83 41.39 -20.66
CA GLU A 492 12.42 42.55 -21.48
C GLU A 492 13.55 43.00 -22.43
N SER A 493 14.80 42.93 -21.98
CA SER A 493 15.99 43.21 -22.81
C SER A 493 16.15 42.23 -23.99
N HIS A 494 15.50 41.07 -23.94
CA HIS A 494 15.56 40.00 -24.95
C HIS A 494 14.16 39.51 -25.37
N ASN A 495 13.17 40.40 -25.39
CA ASN A 495 11.74 40.04 -25.54
C ASN A 495 11.39 39.11 -26.74
N GLY A 496 12.16 39.15 -27.82
CA GLY A 496 11.96 38.31 -29.02
C GLY A 496 12.13 36.80 -28.78
N ILE A 497 12.59 36.38 -27.61
CA ILE A 497 12.69 34.96 -27.22
C ILE A 497 11.40 34.39 -26.61
N LEU A 498 10.45 35.25 -26.22
CA LEU A 498 9.21 34.83 -25.54
C LEU A 498 8.29 33.96 -26.40
N GLU A 499 8.32 34.13 -27.73
CA GLU A 499 7.60 33.28 -28.69
C GLU A 499 8.34 31.95 -28.97
N LYS A 500 9.59 31.83 -28.51
CA LYS A 500 10.47 30.68 -28.83
C LYS A 500 10.50 29.62 -27.73
N ASP A 501 10.15 29.98 -26.50
CA ASP A 501 10.17 29.07 -25.34
C ASP A 501 9.10 29.45 -24.30
N ILE A 502 8.27 28.48 -23.97
CA ILE A 502 7.14 28.63 -23.04
C ILE A 502 7.59 28.82 -21.59
N TYR A 503 8.70 28.23 -21.12
CA TYR A 503 9.15 28.43 -19.74
C TYR A 503 9.59 29.88 -19.52
N LEU A 504 10.25 30.49 -20.51
CA LEU A 504 10.58 31.93 -20.46
C LEU A 504 9.32 32.78 -20.42
N PHE A 505 8.31 32.44 -21.22
CA PHE A 505 7.00 33.09 -21.18
C PHE A 505 6.33 32.98 -19.81
N LEU A 506 6.27 31.78 -19.21
CA LEU A 506 5.66 31.56 -17.90
C LEU A 506 6.42 32.31 -16.80
N LEU A 507 7.76 32.29 -16.81
CA LEU A 507 8.60 33.07 -15.90
C LEU A 507 8.34 34.58 -16.03
N TYR A 508 8.16 35.06 -17.27
CA TYR A 508 7.85 36.47 -17.54
C TYR A 508 6.48 36.86 -17.00
N VAL A 509 5.44 36.08 -17.28
CA VAL A 509 4.08 36.31 -16.76
C VAL A 509 4.06 36.28 -15.23
N GLN A 510 4.80 35.36 -14.60
CA GLN A 510 4.97 35.32 -13.15
C GLN A 510 5.67 36.58 -12.63
N SER A 511 6.73 37.05 -13.31
CA SER A 511 7.43 38.28 -12.93
C SER A 511 6.51 39.51 -13.02
N ILE A 512 5.70 39.65 -14.07
CA ILE A 512 4.69 40.70 -14.21
C ILE A 512 3.64 40.60 -13.11
N ARG A 513 3.14 39.39 -12.81
CA ARG A 513 2.15 39.19 -11.75
C ARG A 513 2.64 39.69 -10.40
N VAL A 514 3.91 39.46 -10.08
CA VAL A 514 4.54 39.90 -8.82
C VAL A 514 4.85 41.40 -8.82
N CYS A 515 5.34 41.95 -9.94
CA CYS A 515 5.82 43.34 -10.00
C CYS A 515 4.70 44.35 -10.32
N ASP A 516 3.80 44.01 -11.25
CA ASP A 516 2.80 44.93 -11.83
C ASP A 516 1.34 44.52 -11.52
N GLY A 517 1.12 43.33 -10.96
CA GLY A 517 -0.18 42.83 -10.52
C GLY A 517 -0.92 41.94 -11.53
N LYS A 518 -2.06 41.39 -11.09
CA LYS A 518 -2.79 40.31 -11.80
C LYS A 518 -3.33 40.74 -13.17
N GLU A 519 -3.89 41.95 -13.30
CA GLU A 519 -4.50 42.43 -14.56
C GLU A 519 -3.46 42.65 -15.68
N ALA A 520 -2.27 43.14 -15.31
CA ALA A 520 -1.16 43.29 -16.25
C ALA A 520 -0.70 41.92 -16.77
N ALA A 521 -0.59 40.93 -15.88
CA ALA A 521 -0.24 39.56 -16.25
C ALA A 521 -1.28 38.92 -17.19
N ILE A 522 -2.58 39.13 -16.94
CA ILE A 522 -3.66 38.63 -17.83
C ILE A 522 -3.59 39.28 -19.22
N THR A 523 -3.28 40.58 -19.27
CA THR A 523 -3.15 41.32 -20.53
C THR A 523 -1.98 40.80 -21.36
N GLU A 524 -0.82 40.56 -20.73
CA GLU A 524 0.35 40.02 -21.41
C GLU A 524 0.12 38.58 -21.86
N TRP A 525 -0.51 37.77 -21.00
CA TRP A 525 -0.84 36.38 -21.27
C TRP A 525 -1.69 36.22 -22.54
N LYS A 526 -2.73 37.05 -22.73
CA LYS A 526 -3.62 36.98 -23.92
C LYS A 526 -2.87 37.17 -25.25
N LYS A 527 -1.74 37.88 -25.25
CA LYS A 527 -0.95 38.10 -26.48
C LYS A 527 -0.36 36.82 -27.04
N TYR A 528 -0.02 35.86 -26.18
CA TYR A 528 0.67 34.62 -26.55
C TYR A 528 -0.26 33.40 -26.61
N GLN A 529 -1.58 33.61 -26.52
CA GLN A 529 -2.55 32.51 -26.52
C GLN A 529 -2.53 31.66 -27.78
N SER A 530 -2.39 32.27 -28.96
CA SER A 530 -2.30 31.50 -30.20
C SER A 530 -1.05 30.63 -30.29
N VAL A 531 -0.03 30.92 -29.48
CA VAL A 531 1.26 30.22 -29.47
C VAL A 531 1.26 29.07 -28.47
N TYR A 532 0.76 29.27 -27.25
CA TYR A 532 0.96 28.32 -26.14
C TYR A 532 -0.32 27.66 -25.59
N LYS A 533 -1.50 27.91 -26.17
CA LYS A 533 -2.78 27.30 -25.72
C LYS A 533 -2.80 25.77 -25.68
N ASP A 534 -1.90 25.11 -26.38
CA ASP A 534 -1.86 23.65 -26.47
C ASP A 534 -0.94 23.04 -25.39
N TYR A 535 -0.38 23.85 -24.48
CA TYR A 535 0.40 23.38 -23.32
C TYR A 535 -0.42 23.38 -22.02
N VAL A 536 -0.25 22.36 -21.18
CA VAL A 536 -0.93 22.27 -19.87
C VAL A 536 -0.48 23.37 -18.92
N GLU A 537 0.82 23.65 -18.84
CA GLU A 537 1.41 24.65 -17.93
C GLU A 537 0.88 26.07 -18.20
N TYR A 538 0.58 26.36 -19.48
CA TYR A 538 -0.07 27.59 -19.89
C TYR A 538 -1.41 27.78 -19.19
N TRP A 539 -2.23 26.71 -19.11
CA TRP A 539 -3.54 26.77 -18.46
C TRP A 539 -3.46 26.80 -16.94
N LEU A 540 -2.55 26.02 -16.36
CA LEU A 540 -2.35 25.99 -14.91
C LEU A 540 -1.98 27.36 -14.33
N GLU A 541 -1.16 28.15 -15.01
CA GLU A 541 -0.84 29.52 -14.54
C GLU A 541 -2.04 30.48 -14.64
N ILE A 542 -2.93 30.32 -15.63
CA ILE A 542 -4.15 31.12 -15.73
C ILE A 542 -5.12 30.80 -14.61
N PHE A 543 -5.32 29.52 -14.31
CA PHE A 543 -6.30 29.09 -13.30
C PHE A 543 -5.96 29.60 -11.89
N LYS A 544 -4.72 30.02 -11.65
CA LYS A 544 -4.26 30.70 -10.43
C LYS A 544 -4.68 32.18 -10.37
N VAL A 545 -4.91 32.84 -11.50
CA VAL A 545 -5.17 34.29 -11.57
C VAL A 545 -6.54 34.66 -12.12
N HIS A 546 -7.18 33.79 -12.90
CA HIS A 546 -8.42 34.07 -13.60
C HIS A 546 -9.35 32.83 -13.59
N GLU A 547 -10.03 32.64 -12.45
CA GLU A 547 -10.84 31.46 -12.13
C GLU A 547 -11.97 31.19 -13.14
N THR A 548 -12.51 32.22 -13.80
CA THR A 548 -13.59 32.07 -14.78
C THR A 548 -13.18 31.30 -16.04
N GLU A 549 -11.89 31.15 -16.32
CA GLU A 549 -11.39 30.32 -17.43
C GLU A 549 -11.43 28.82 -17.10
N ARG A 550 -11.66 28.43 -15.84
CA ARG A 550 -11.84 27.00 -15.47
C ARG A 550 -13.03 26.34 -16.18
N LYS A 551 -13.94 27.12 -16.79
CA LYS A 551 -14.97 26.62 -17.71
C LYS A 551 -14.42 25.86 -18.93
N MET A 552 -13.14 26.06 -19.27
CA MET A 552 -12.46 25.38 -20.38
C MET A 552 -11.97 23.97 -20.02
N LEU A 553 -12.01 23.58 -18.74
CA LEU A 553 -11.50 22.29 -18.27
C LEU A 553 -12.04 21.07 -19.04
N PRO A 554 -13.34 20.96 -19.38
CA PRO A 554 -13.84 19.82 -20.17
C PRO A 554 -13.22 19.74 -21.57
N GLU A 555 -13.07 20.88 -22.26
CA GLU A 555 -12.44 20.92 -23.59
C GLU A 555 -10.95 20.56 -23.50
N LEU A 556 -10.26 21.05 -22.47
CA LEU A 556 -8.85 20.75 -22.24
C LEU A 556 -8.63 19.29 -21.88
N PHE A 557 -9.52 18.69 -21.11
CA PHE A 557 -9.44 17.28 -20.77
C PHE A 557 -9.62 16.38 -22.01
N GLU A 558 -10.59 16.67 -22.88
CA GLU A 558 -10.72 15.91 -24.14
C GLU A 558 -9.49 16.09 -25.05
N LYS A 559 -8.92 17.30 -25.12
CA LYS A 559 -7.65 17.51 -25.83
C LYS A 559 -6.50 16.72 -25.20
N TRP A 560 -6.41 16.66 -23.87
CA TRP A 560 -5.42 15.84 -23.16
C TRP A 560 -5.59 14.36 -23.49
N LYS A 561 -6.83 13.88 -23.44
CA LYS A 561 -7.22 12.48 -23.71
C LYS A 561 -6.90 12.06 -25.15
N ASP A 562 -7.09 12.96 -26.10
CA ASP A 562 -6.73 12.79 -27.51
C ASP A 562 -5.23 12.97 -27.80
N GLY A 563 -4.42 13.32 -26.79
CA GLY A 563 -2.98 13.58 -26.95
C GLY A 563 -2.66 14.87 -27.71
N GLN A 564 -3.60 15.83 -27.73
CA GLN A 564 -3.45 17.14 -28.36
C GLN A 564 -2.89 18.21 -27.40
N LEU A 565 -2.91 17.97 -26.09
CA LEU A 565 -2.19 18.82 -25.13
C LEU A 565 -0.77 18.30 -24.92
N GLU A 566 0.19 19.22 -25.01
CA GLU A 566 1.58 19.01 -24.65
C GLU A 566 1.81 19.40 -23.18
N TRP A 567 2.79 18.76 -22.56
CA TRP A 567 3.30 19.15 -21.25
C TRP A 567 4.81 18.95 -21.26
N LEU A 568 5.49 19.78 -20.48
CA LEU A 568 6.93 19.83 -20.40
C LEU A 568 7.41 19.16 -19.12
N ASP A 569 6.65 19.34 -18.04
CA ASP A 569 6.89 18.73 -16.73
C ASP A 569 5.87 17.60 -16.47
N PRO A 570 6.31 16.37 -16.17
CA PRO A 570 5.42 15.30 -15.74
C PRO A 570 4.51 15.68 -14.55
N GLU A 571 4.92 16.63 -13.70
CA GLU A 571 4.12 17.15 -12.59
C GLU A 571 2.96 18.06 -13.05
N ALA A 572 3.05 18.67 -14.24
CA ALA A 572 1.96 19.50 -14.78
C ALA A 572 0.67 18.69 -14.98
N GLU A 573 0.77 17.42 -15.37
CA GLU A 573 -0.39 16.52 -15.44
C GLU A 573 -0.99 16.24 -14.05
N VAL A 574 -0.14 16.12 -13.01
CA VAL A 574 -0.59 15.91 -11.63
C VAL A 574 -1.28 17.17 -11.09
N ASP A 575 -0.72 18.35 -11.38
CA ASP A 575 -1.35 19.63 -11.07
C ASP A 575 -2.66 19.84 -11.84
N PHE A 576 -2.74 19.36 -13.08
CA PHE A 576 -3.98 19.36 -13.85
C PHE A 576 -5.05 18.48 -13.18
N ALA A 577 -4.67 17.28 -12.68
CA ALA A 577 -5.56 16.45 -11.88
C ALA A 577 -6.01 17.13 -10.58
N LYS A 578 -5.12 17.86 -9.88
CA LYS A 578 -5.49 18.66 -8.69
C LYS A 578 -6.55 19.71 -9.02
N VAL A 579 -6.38 20.44 -10.12
CA VAL A 579 -7.37 21.44 -10.57
C VAL A 579 -8.70 20.79 -10.95
N LEU A 580 -8.69 19.64 -11.63
CA LEU A 580 -9.90 18.89 -11.96
C LEU A 580 -10.65 18.47 -10.67
N ILE A 581 -9.94 17.96 -9.67
CA ILE A 581 -10.50 17.62 -8.36
C ILE A 581 -11.12 18.83 -7.67
N ASP A 582 -10.41 19.97 -7.65
CA ASP A 582 -10.92 21.21 -7.04
C ASP A 582 -12.17 21.75 -7.74
N CYS A 583 -12.37 21.38 -9.01
CA CYS A 583 -13.55 21.68 -9.81
C CYS A 583 -14.56 20.54 -9.92
N GLN A 584 -14.42 19.48 -9.11
CA GLN A 584 -15.33 18.32 -9.02
C GLN A 584 -15.39 17.44 -10.29
N TYR A 585 -14.38 17.48 -11.15
CA TYR A 585 -14.20 16.58 -12.30
C TYR A 585 -13.45 15.30 -11.90
N TYR A 586 -14.05 14.51 -11.02
CA TYR A 586 -13.38 13.37 -10.37
C TYR A 586 -13.10 12.20 -11.32
N LYS A 587 -14.02 11.89 -12.24
CA LYS A 587 -13.84 10.77 -13.20
C LYS A 587 -12.72 11.06 -14.20
N GLU A 588 -12.58 12.31 -14.60
CA GLU A 588 -11.52 12.81 -15.47
C GLU A 588 -10.17 12.79 -14.73
N ALA A 589 -10.13 13.26 -13.49
CA ALA A 589 -8.92 13.21 -12.67
C ALA A 589 -8.45 11.77 -12.38
N MET A 590 -9.38 10.82 -12.18
CA MET A 590 -9.04 9.41 -11.99
C MET A 590 -8.32 8.81 -13.20
N GLN A 591 -8.72 9.16 -14.43
CA GLN A 591 -8.04 8.70 -15.65
C GLN A 591 -6.58 9.17 -15.71
N ILE A 592 -6.29 10.38 -15.21
CA ILE A 592 -4.91 10.87 -15.11
C ILE A 592 -4.13 10.04 -14.07
N VAL A 593 -4.71 9.78 -12.89
CA VAL A 593 -4.09 8.94 -11.86
C VAL A 593 -3.82 7.53 -12.38
N GLU A 594 -4.78 6.89 -13.05
CA GLU A 594 -4.63 5.57 -13.65
C GLU A 594 -3.54 5.53 -14.73
N LYS A 595 -3.44 6.58 -15.56
CA LYS A 595 -2.35 6.73 -16.54
C LYS A 595 -0.99 6.76 -15.82
N LYS A 596 -0.87 7.53 -14.74
CA LYS A 596 0.36 7.59 -13.94
C LYS A 596 0.68 6.23 -13.29
N GLU A 597 -0.31 5.52 -12.75
CA GLU A 597 -0.11 4.17 -12.20
C GLU A 597 0.33 3.17 -13.29
N ALA A 598 -0.26 3.23 -14.48
CA ALA A 598 0.12 2.39 -15.61
C ALA A 598 1.55 2.66 -16.13
N LEU A 599 2.06 3.88 -15.94
CA LEU A 599 3.45 4.26 -16.17
C LEU A 599 4.40 3.82 -15.04
N GLY A 600 3.89 3.19 -13.97
CA GLY A 600 4.66 2.90 -12.76
C GLY A 600 4.99 4.14 -11.92
N GLN A 601 4.38 5.30 -12.23
CA GLN A 601 4.58 6.57 -11.54
C GLN A 601 3.67 6.65 -10.31
N VAL A 602 3.99 5.88 -9.27
CA VAL A 602 3.19 5.82 -8.03
C VAL A 602 3.92 6.53 -6.89
N SER A 603 3.79 7.85 -6.82
CA SER A 603 4.32 8.65 -5.71
C SER A 603 3.31 8.73 -4.55
N PRO A 604 3.75 9.05 -3.32
CA PRO A 604 2.84 9.32 -2.21
C PRO A 604 1.81 10.42 -2.54
N ASP A 605 2.16 11.42 -3.35
CA ASP A 605 1.24 12.47 -3.79
C ASP A 605 0.16 11.95 -4.73
N ILE A 606 0.52 11.08 -5.68
CA ILE A 606 -0.45 10.46 -6.60
C ILE A 606 -1.39 9.54 -5.82
N LEU A 607 -0.87 8.78 -4.85
CA LEU A 607 -1.67 7.98 -3.94
C LEU A 607 -2.58 8.84 -3.06
N ARG A 608 -2.13 10.01 -2.61
CA ARG A 608 -2.97 10.99 -1.88
C ARG A 608 -4.14 11.47 -2.75
N LEU A 609 -3.90 11.78 -4.03
CA LEU A 609 -4.96 12.15 -4.98
C LEU A 609 -5.92 10.99 -5.24
N LYS A 610 -5.37 9.79 -5.43
CA LYS A 610 -6.16 8.57 -5.59
C LYS A 610 -7.08 8.34 -4.40
N ALA A 611 -6.56 8.43 -3.18
CA ALA A 611 -7.37 8.29 -1.97
C ALA A 611 -8.51 9.32 -1.92
N LYS A 612 -8.24 10.59 -2.27
CA LYS A 612 -9.28 11.63 -2.35
C LYS A 612 -10.35 11.29 -3.40
N LEU A 613 -9.96 10.80 -4.56
CA LEU A 613 -10.90 10.39 -5.62
C LEU A 613 -11.72 9.17 -5.24
N LEU A 614 -11.10 8.17 -4.61
CA LEU A 614 -11.78 6.97 -4.12
C LEU A 614 -12.81 7.29 -3.03
N MET A 615 -12.53 8.29 -2.18
CA MET A 615 -13.51 8.77 -1.21
C MET A 615 -14.76 9.34 -1.87
N GLU A 616 -14.62 10.09 -2.97
CA GLU A 616 -15.75 10.65 -3.72
C GLU A 616 -16.50 9.56 -4.53
N ASP A 617 -15.84 8.46 -4.86
CA ASP A 617 -16.42 7.28 -5.52
C ASP A 617 -16.99 6.25 -4.52
N ASN A 618 -17.15 6.61 -3.25
CA ASN A 618 -17.61 5.74 -2.14
C ASN A 618 -16.75 4.48 -1.90
N GLN A 619 -15.50 4.44 -2.40
CA GLN A 619 -14.53 3.36 -2.18
C GLN A 619 -13.71 3.63 -0.92
N ALA A 620 -14.41 3.74 0.22
CA ALA A 620 -13.87 4.19 1.49
C ALA A 620 -12.83 3.23 2.09
N VAL A 621 -12.99 1.91 1.92
CA VAL A 621 -12.08 0.89 2.48
C VAL A 621 -10.72 0.98 1.80
N THR A 622 -10.73 1.09 0.47
CA THR A 622 -9.50 1.20 -0.33
C THR A 622 -8.81 2.55 -0.10
N ALA A 623 -9.59 3.64 -0.01
CA ALA A 623 -9.04 4.95 0.31
C ALA A 623 -8.31 4.97 1.66
N LEU A 624 -8.89 4.35 2.69
CA LEU A 624 -8.28 4.27 4.03
C LEU A 624 -6.96 3.47 4.01
N ASP A 625 -6.91 2.33 3.29
CA ASP A 625 -5.68 1.54 3.16
C ASP A 625 -4.55 2.37 2.54
N ILE A 626 -4.85 3.13 1.47
CA ILE A 626 -3.89 4.03 0.83
C ILE A 626 -3.42 5.12 1.80
N LEU A 627 -4.34 5.79 2.51
CA LEU A 627 -4.00 6.86 3.46
C LEU A 627 -3.10 6.35 4.59
N LEU A 628 -3.36 5.16 5.12
CA LEU A 628 -2.51 4.53 6.14
C LEU A 628 -1.11 4.21 5.61
N ASN A 629 -1.01 3.78 4.35
CA ASN A 629 0.26 3.47 3.70
C ASN A 629 1.13 4.72 3.44
N ILE A 630 0.51 5.85 3.07
CA ILE A 630 1.24 7.12 2.81
C ILE A 630 1.39 8.01 4.04
N PHE A 631 0.80 7.64 5.18
CA PHE A 631 0.70 8.50 6.36
C PHE A 631 2.06 9.04 6.82
N ASP A 632 3.11 8.22 6.77
CA ASP A 632 4.44 8.61 7.26
C ASP A 632 5.07 9.73 6.41
N ASN A 633 4.65 9.89 5.16
CA ASN A 633 5.04 11.02 4.30
C ASN A 633 4.26 12.31 4.60
N PHE A 634 3.09 12.22 5.23
CA PHE A 634 2.12 13.33 5.35
C PHE A 634 1.61 13.56 6.79
N GLN A 635 2.44 13.35 7.80
CA GLN A 635 2.03 13.45 9.22
C GLN A 635 1.53 14.84 9.64
N SER A 636 1.88 15.91 8.91
CA SER A 636 1.43 17.28 9.16
C SER A 636 0.34 17.75 8.20
N ASP A 637 -0.07 16.91 7.25
CA ASP A 637 -1.11 17.24 6.28
C ASP A 637 -2.50 17.09 6.94
N LEU A 638 -3.24 18.20 7.00
CA LEU A 638 -4.55 18.25 7.64
C LEU A 638 -5.56 17.30 6.97
N PHE A 639 -5.56 17.20 5.65
CA PHE A 639 -6.48 16.34 4.92
C PHE A 639 -6.19 14.87 5.21
N VAL A 640 -4.92 14.45 5.11
CA VAL A 640 -4.54 13.04 5.34
C VAL A 640 -4.89 12.63 6.77
N VAL A 641 -4.58 13.46 7.77
CA VAL A 641 -4.89 13.16 9.17
C VAL A 641 -6.40 13.13 9.44
N ASP A 642 -7.16 14.13 8.98
CA ASP A 642 -8.62 14.18 9.18
C ASP A 642 -9.32 13.00 8.47
N ALA A 643 -9.00 12.77 7.19
CA ALA A 643 -9.59 11.70 6.40
C ALA A 643 -9.27 10.31 6.98
N THR A 644 -8.04 10.07 7.43
CA THR A 644 -7.67 8.79 8.06
C THR A 644 -8.51 8.54 9.31
N ILE A 645 -8.68 9.54 10.17
CA ILE A 645 -9.49 9.42 11.41
C ILE A 645 -10.96 9.20 11.06
N VAL A 646 -11.54 10.05 10.19
CA VAL A 646 -12.95 10.01 9.84
C VAL A 646 -13.32 8.68 9.19
N LEU A 647 -12.54 8.24 8.19
CA LEU A 647 -12.77 6.95 7.54
C LEU A 647 -12.59 5.80 8.51
N SER A 648 -11.58 5.82 9.38
CA SER A 648 -11.40 4.77 10.39
C SER A 648 -12.58 4.69 11.35
N LEU A 649 -13.12 5.82 11.79
CA LEU A 649 -14.30 5.87 12.66
C LEU A 649 -15.54 5.33 11.96
N ASN A 650 -15.79 5.73 10.71
CA ASN A 650 -16.94 5.29 9.93
C ASN A 650 -16.87 3.80 9.60
N LEU A 651 -15.67 3.31 9.26
CA LEU A 651 -15.40 1.92 8.92
C LEU A 651 -15.07 1.05 10.14
N GLN A 652 -15.18 1.58 11.37
CA GLN A 652 -14.95 0.83 12.62
C GLN A 652 -13.55 0.17 12.67
N ARG A 653 -12.55 0.84 12.11
CA ARG A 653 -11.14 0.42 12.11
C ARG A 653 -10.38 1.02 13.28
N ASN A 654 -9.35 0.31 13.72
CA ASN A 654 -8.44 0.80 14.74
C ASN A 654 -7.58 1.95 14.17
N ILE A 655 -7.47 3.04 14.93
CA ILE A 655 -6.70 4.21 14.54
C ILE A 655 -5.30 4.10 15.14
N PRO A 656 -4.22 4.11 14.34
CA PRO A 656 -2.87 4.05 14.87
C PRO A 656 -2.58 5.26 15.77
N GLN A 657 -1.89 5.04 16.90
CA GLN A 657 -1.55 6.11 17.85
C GLN A 657 -0.78 7.27 17.18
N LYS A 658 0.08 6.98 16.18
CA LYS A 658 0.80 8.01 15.40
C LYS A 658 -0.14 9.01 14.71
N VAL A 659 -1.33 8.57 14.29
CA VAL A 659 -2.37 9.42 13.66
C VAL A 659 -3.05 10.28 14.72
N ILE A 660 -3.36 9.71 15.89
CA ILE A 660 -3.93 10.43 17.03
C ILE A 660 -2.97 11.53 17.51
N ASP A 661 -1.69 11.21 17.66
CA ASP A 661 -0.66 12.16 18.09
C ASP A 661 -0.49 13.31 17.08
N ALA A 662 -0.49 12.99 15.78
CA ALA A 662 -0.49 13.99 14.72
C ALA A 662 -1.71 14.91 14.78
N ALA A 663 -2.92 14.36 14.99
CA ALA A 663 -4.14 15.14 15.13
C ALA A 663 -4.12 16.09 16.33
N ILE A 664 -3.64 15.62 17.48
CA ILE A 664 -3.46 16.45 18.69
C ILE A 664 -2.44 17.56 18.43
N LYS A 665 -1.35 17.26 17.72
CA LYS A 665 -0.29 18.21 17.38
C LYS A 665 -0.77 19.31 16.42
N ILE A 666 -1.54 18.93 15.38
CA ILE A 666 -2.17 19.88 14.45
C ILE A 666 -3.18 20.75 15.21
N GLY A 667 -3.98 20.12 16.08
CA GLY A 667 -4.73 20.82 17.12
C GLY A 667 -5.87 21.72 16.62
N THR A 668 -6.46 21.43 15.45
CA THR A 668 -7.71 22.09 15.01
C THR A 668 -8.88 21.69 15.90
N ALA A 669 -9.89 22.56 16.02
CA ALA A 669 -11.06 22.30 16.86
C ALA A 669 -11.77 20.98 16.46
N ARG A 670 -11.92 20.74 15.15
CA ARG A 670 -12.47 19.51 14.59
C ARG A 670 -11.67 18.26 14.97
N LEU A 671 -10.35 18.24 14.70
CA LEU A 671 -9.51 17.07 15.01
C LEU A 671 -9.50 16.74 16.50
N LEU A 672 -9.42 17.76 17.36
CA LEU A 672 -9.47 17.57 18.81
C LEU A 672 -10.82 17.01 19.26
N THR A 673 -11.92 17.42 18.64
CA THR A 673 -13.26 16.87 18.88
C THR A 673 -13.33 15.39 18.50
N LEU A 674 -12.78 15.02 17.34
CA LEU A 674 -12.72 13.62 16.90
C LEU A 674 -11.88 12.75 17.87
N VAL A 675 -10.71 13.24 18.27
CA VAL A 675 -9.84 12.52 19.24
C VAL A 675 -10.48 12.45 20.62
N ALA A 676 -11.16 13.50 21.08
CA ALA A 676 -11.93 13.44 22.31
C ALA A 676 -13.03 12.36 22.26
N GLY A 677 -13.70 12.22 21.11
CA GLY A 677 -14.65 11.13 20.86
C GLY A 677 -14.01 9.75 20.94
N ILE A 678 -12.81 9.57 20.37
CA ILE A 678 -12.03 8.32 20.46
C ILE A 678 -11.71 7.99 21.92
N TYR A 679 -11.12 8.93 22.67
CA TYR A 679 -10.79 8.71 24.08
C TYR A 679 -12.02 8.49 24.96
N SER A 680 -13.15 9.12 24.64
CA SER A 680 -14.41 8.84 25.33
C SER A 680 -14.85 7.38 25.14
N ARG A 681 -14.75 6.83 23.92
CA ARG A 681 -15.07 5.43 23.61
C ARG A 681 -14.11 4.45 24.29
N GLU A 682 -12.84 4.83 24.44
CA GLU A 682 -11.83 4.06 25.17
C GLU A 682 -11.93 4.19 26.70
N ASN A 683 -12.98 4.86 27.21
CA ASN A 683 -13.17 5.16 28.63
C ASN A 683 -12.04 5.99 29.28
N LYS A 684 -11.30 6.76 28.48
CA LYS A 684 -10.29 7.75 28.90
C LYS A 684 -10.95 9.12 29.10
N LYS A 685 -11.84 9.20 30.08
CA LYS A 685 -12.76 10.33 30.25
C LYS A 685 -12.07 11.66 30.53
N ALA A 686 -11.02 11.67 31.35
CA ALA A 686 -10.28 12.88 31.69
C ALA A 686 -9.58 13.48 30.46
N GLU A 687 -8.94 12.65 29.65
CA GLU A 687 -8.29 13.03 28.41
C GLU A 687 -9.30 13.52 27.37
N ALA A 688 -10.45 12.84 27.27
CA ALA A 688 -11.55 13.26 26.40
C ALA A 688 -12.07 14.66 26.78
N LYS A 689 -12.35 14.90 28.07
CA LYS A 689 -12.80 16.22 28.58
C LYS A 689 -11.77 17.31 28.30
N LYS A 690 -10.50 17.03 28.57
CA LYS A 690 -9.39 17.97 28.30
C LYS A 690 -9.30 18.34 26.82
N LEU A 691 -9.35 17.37 25.93
CA LEU A 691 -9.27 17.63 24.48
C LEU A 691 -10.53 18.33 23.96
N MET A 692 -11.71 17.97 24.48
CA MET A 692 -12.96 18.64 24.12
C MET A 692 -12.98 20.10 24.59
N LEU A 693 -12.44 20.38 25.77
CA LEU A 693 -12.28 21.75 26.26
C LEU A 693 -11.29 22.56 25.39
N LYS A 694 -10.15 21.95 25.01
CA LYS A 694 -9.23 22.55 24.03
C LYS A 694 -9.91 22.81 22.69
N ALA A 695 -10.74 21.89 22.21
CA ALA A 695 -11.50 22.02 20.97
C ALA A 695 -12.48 23.20 21.04
N LEU A 696 -13.25 23.28 22.13
CA LEU A 696 -14.22 24.36 22.38
C LEU A 696 -13.54 25.73 22.35
N LEU A 697 -12.42 25.90 23.06
CA LEU A 697 -11.67 27.16 23.11
C LEU A 697 -11.04 27.54 21.75
N ARG A 698 -10.81 26.56 20.88
CA ARG A 698 -10.28 26.77 19.51
C ARG A 698 -11.38 26.87 18.46
N ASN A 699 -12.65 26.78 18.83
CA ASN A 699 -13.79 26.95 17.94
C ASN A 699 -14.00 28.43 17.57
N LYS A 700 -13.16 28.94 16.66
CA LYS A 700 -13.23 30.32 16.18
C LYS A 700 -14.39 30.55 15.22
N ASP A 701 -14.74 29.54 14.43
CA ASP A 701 -15.79 29.61 13.41
C ASP A 701 -17.21 29.42 13.98
N ASN A 702 -17.34 29.27 15.31
CA ASN A 702 -18.60 29.01 16.00
C ASN A 702 -19.35 27.80 15.46
N GLU A 703 -18.64 26.72 15.12
CA GLU A 703 -19.27 25.47 14.72
C GLU A 703 -20.17 24.94 15.83
N ILE A 704 -21.47 24.84 15.54
CA ILE A 704 -22.52 24.50 16.52
C ILE A 704 -22.32 23.08 17.08
N GLY A 705 -21.84 22.15 16.25
CA GLY A 705 -21.57 20.78 16.66
C GLY A 705 -20.57 20.66 17.81
N ILE A 706 -19.56 21.53 17.88
CA ILE A 706 -18.54 21.49 18.95
C ILE A 706 -19.15 21.90 20.29
N PHE A 707 -20.03 22.91 20.32
CA PHE A 707 -20.77 23.28 21.54
C PHE A 707 -21.67 22.14 22.01
N GLY A 708 -22.34 21.45 21.08
CA GLY A 708 -23.16 20.27 21.36
C GLY A 708 -22.35 19.11 21.93
N ASN A 709 -21.20 18.81 21.33
CA ASN A 709 -20.31 17.72 21.77
C ASN A 709 -19.71 17.98 23.15
N TYR A 710 -19.30 19.22 23.45
CA TYR A 710 -18.87 19.61 24.78
C TYR A 710 -19.97 19.38 25.82
N LEU A 711 -21.18 19.87 25.54
CA LEU A 711 -22.32 19.73 26.44
C LEU A 711 -22.66 18.25 26.68
N MET A 712 -22.72 17.45 25.63
CA MET A 712 -23.05 16.03 25.72
C MET A 712 -22.03 15.25 26.58
N LEU A 713 -20.74 15.53 26.39
CA LEU A 713 -19.67 14.90 27.17
C LEU A 713 -19.72 15.28 28.66
N GLN A 714 -20.18 16.48 28.98
CA GLN A 714 -20.34 16.91 30.38
C GLN A 714 -21.58 16.28 31.04
N ILE A 715 -22.68 16.13 30.29
CA ILE A 715 -23.91 15.50 30.82
C ILE A 715 -23.70 14.00 31.07
N SER A 716 -22.99 13.31 30.18
CA SER A 716 -22.76 11.86 30.28
C SER A 716 -21.84 11.45 31.43
N ASP A 717 -21.04 12.38 31.96
CA ASP A 717 -20.04 12.12 33.01
C ASP A 717 -20.40 12.78 34.35
N SER A 718 -21.69 12.93 34.63
CA SER A 718 -22.18 13.56 35.85
C SER A 718 -21.98 12.67 37.08
N ASP A 719 -20.79 12.75 37.67
CA ASP A 719 -20.64 12.51 39.11
C ASP A 719 -21.55 13.52 39.83
N ASN A 720 -22.54 13.03 40.58
CA ASN A 720 -23.49 13.85 41.35
C ASN A 720 -22.83 14.62 42.52
N THR A 721 -21.52 14.87 42.47
CA THR A 721 -20.77 15.59 43.49
C THR A 721 -20.93 17.10 43.30
N GLU A 722 -21.67 17.73 44.21
CA GLU A 722 -21.84 19.17 44.25
C GLU A 722 -20.53 19.86 44.68
N ARG A 723 -19.86 20.59 43.76
CA ARG A 723 -18.66 21.38 44.08
C ARG A 723 -19.07 22.67 44.79
N LYS A 724 -18.72 22.81 46.07
CA LYS A 724 -18.85 24.08 46.82
C LYS A 724 -17.67 25.00 46.50
N ILE A 725 -17.96 26.24 46.12
CA ILE A 725 -16.95 27.27 45.84
C ILE A 725 -17.07 28.38 46.89
N ASP A 726 -16.03 28.50 47.74
CA ASP A 726 -15.98 29.47 48.83
C ASP A 726 -15.28 30.80 48.45
N GLY A 727 -14.70 30.86 47.25
CA GLY A 727 -13.98 32.02 46.70
C GLY A 727 -13.28 31.67 45.39
N ILE A 728 -12.61 32.65 44.78
CA ILE A 728 -11.91 32.47 43.49
C ILE A 728 -10.68 31.56 43.68
N GLU A 729 -10.66 30.46 42.92
CA GLU A 729 -9.58 29.46 42.89
C GLU A 729 -9.37 28.93 41.46
N ASN A 730 -8.55 27.89 41.29
CA ASN A 730 -8.38 27.25 39.99
C ASN A 730 -9.72 26.66 39.49
N ASP A 731 -9.91 26.64 38.18
CA ASP A 731 -11.13 26.16 37.50
C ASP A 731 -12.40 26.89 37.96
N THR A 732 -12.27 28.19 38.24
CA THR A 732 -13.41 29.09 38.49
C THR A 732 -13.56 30.16 37.40
N ALA A 733 -14.81 30.46 37.06
CA ALA A 733 -15.21 31.59 36.24
C ALA A 733 -15.79 32.68 37.15
N VAL A 734 -15.42 33.93 36.88
CA VAL A 734 -15.69 35.08 37.72
C VAL A 734 -16.36 36.16 36.88
N VAL A 735 -17.50 36.65 37.34
CA VAL A 735 -18.20 37.77 36.72
C VAL A 735 -17.97 39.02 37.57
N LEU A 736 -17.39 40.04 36.95
CA LEU A 736 -17.13 41.35 37.54
C LEU A 736 -18.10 42.35 36.96
N GLN A 737 -18.65 43.24 37.79
CA GLN A 737 -19.60 44.25 37.35
C GLN A 737 -19.15 45.65 37.79
N GLY A 738 -19.05 46.55 36.81
CA GLY A 738 -18.68 47.94 36.97
C GLY A 738 -19.87 48.81 37.39
N VAL A 739 -19.59 50.02 37.84
CA VAL A 739 -20.60 50.99 38.32
C VAL A 739 -21.54 51.46 37.19
N ASP A 740 -21.06 51.43 35.95
CA ASP A 740 -21.78 51.74 34.71
C ASP A 740 -22.58 50.55 34.14
N GLY A 741 -22.51 49.39 34.78
CA GLY A 741 -23.13 48.15 34.32
C GLY A 741 -22.27 47.32 33.36
N GLU A 742 -21.03 47.74 33.07
CA GLU A 742 -20.06 46.94 32.31
C GLU A 742 -19.81 45.59 33.01
N LYS A 743 -19.77 44.49 32.24
CA LYS A 743 -19.49 43.15 32.76
C LYS A 743 -18.21 42.60 32.15
N LEU A 744 -17.29 42.17 33.00
CA LEU A 744 -16.08 41.44 32.60
C LEU A 744 -16.14 40.02 33.14
N ILE A 745 -15.70 39.05 32.33
CA ILE A 745 -15.69 37.64 32.70
C ILE A 745 -14.26 37.13 32.64
N TYR A 746 -13.80 36.52 33.73
CA TYR A 746 -12.49 35.87 33.80
C TYR A 746 -12.65 34.38 34.07
N CYS A 747 -12.07 33.54 33.21
CA CYS A 747 -12.03 32.09 33.37
C CYS A 747 -10.61 31.68 33.75
N ILE A 748 -10.44 31.09 34.93
CA ILE A 748 -9.12 30.72 35.48
C ILE A 748 -8.96 29.21 35.40
N TYR A 749 -8.01 28.74 34.61
CA TYR A 749 -7.79 27.31 34.39
C TYR A 749 -6.64 26.77 35.24
N GLU A 750 -6.77 25.54 35.71
CA GLU A 750 -5.67 24.79 36.33
C GLU A 750 -4.69 24.23 35.28
N GLU A 751 -5.24 23.62 34.24
CA GLU A 751 -4.46 22.91 33.24
C GLU A 751 -3.99 23.80 32.08
N ASN A 752 -2.82 23.51 31.51
CA ASN A 752 -2.30 24.21 30.34
C ASN A 752 -3.07 23.80 29.05
N ILE A 753 -4.17 24.50 28.78
CA ILE A 753 -5.10 24.20 27.68
C ILE A 753 -5.35 25.38 26.73
N LEU A 754 -4.99 26.59 27.12
CA LEU A 754 -5.24 27.81 26.37
C LEU A 754 -4.34 27.88 25.13
N PRO A 755 -4.83 28.41 23.99
CA PRO A 755 -3.99 28.65 22.82
C PRO A 755 -2.88 29.68 23.10
N ASP A 756 -3.25 30.77 23.77
CA ASP A 756 -2.39 31.89 24.17
C ASP A 756 -2.79 32.35 25.59
N VAL A 757 -2.01 33.23 26.24
CA VAL A 757 -2.35 33.76 27.57
C VAL A 757 -2.00 35.25 27.66
N PRO A 758 -2.96 36.14 27.98
CA PRO A 758 -4.40 35.89 28.13
C PRO A 758 -5.07 35.57 26.78
N TYR A 759 -6.07 34.69 26.78
CA TYR A 759 -6.85 34.38 25.58
C TYR A 759 -8.26 34.96 25.68
N ILE A 760 -8.66 35.78 24.72
CA ILE A 760 -9.99 36.39 24.68
C ILE A 760 -10.87 35.60 23.72
N TRP A 761 -11.96 35.03 24.24
CA TRP A 761 -12.90 34.22 23.45
C TRP A 761 -14.31 34.37 23.99
N GLN A 762 -15.29 34.53 23.08
CA GLN A 762 -16.72 34.70 23.41
C GLN A 762 -17.02 35.76 24.49
N GLY A 763 -16.22 36.83 24.54
CA GLY A 763 -16.41 37.92 25.50
C GLY A 763 -15.88 37.64 26.91
N ALA A 764 -15.20 36.50 27.13
CA ALA A 764 -14.47 36.20 28.37
C ALA A 764 -12.96 36.25 28.17
N THR A 765 -12.25 36.56 29.25
CA THR A 765 -10.78 36.54 29.33
C THR A 765 -10.33 35.26 30.03
N HIS A 766 -9.66 34.39 29.30
CA HIS A 766 -9.20 33.09 29.75
C HIS A 766 -7.72 33.18 30.17
N ILE A 767 -7.41 32.76 31.40
CA ILE A 767 -6.10 32.92 32.03
C ILE A 767 -5.73 31.74 32.91
N TYR A 768 -4.46 31.67 33.34
CA TYR A 768 -4.01 30.77 34.40
C TYR A 768 -3.89 31.49 35.74
N ARG A 769 -3.60 30.68 36.76
CA ARG A 769 -3.45 31.11 38.15
C ARG A 769 -2.51 32.30 38.33
N ASP A 770 -1.36 32.32 37.67
CA ASP A 770 -0.35 33.38 37.87
C ASP A 770 -0.86 34.75 37.40
N GLN A 771 -1.59 34.80 36.28
CA GLN A 771 -2.23 36.02 35.81
C GLN A 771 -3.36 36.44 36.75
N ALA A 772 -4.15 35.49 37.25
CA ALA A 772 -5.21 35.79 38.23
C ALA A 772 -4.64 36.38 39.53
N ILE A 773 -3.47 35.92 39.97
CA ILE A 773 -2.73 36.51 41.11
C ILE A 773 -2.27 37.93 40.78
N THR A 774 -1.69 38.14 39.59
CA THR A 774 -1.20 39.44 39.13
C THR A 774 -2.30 40.49 39.07
N ILE A 775 -3.51 40.08 38.68
CA ILE A 775 -4.70 40.95 38.60
C ILE A 775 -5.37 41.13 39.99
N GLY A 776 -4.99 40.33 41.00
CA GLY A 776 -5.54 40.41 42.35
C GLY A 776 -6.91 39.74 42.54
N LEU A 777 -7.26 38.79 41.68
CA LEU A 777 -8.53 38.06 41.71
C LEU A 777 -8.53 36.88 42.70
N LEU A 778 -7.39 36.19 42.85
CA LEU A 778 -7.35 34.93 43.60
C LEU A 778 -7.77 35.12 45.07
N ARG A 779 -8.53 34.16 45.63
CA ARG A 779 -9.09 34.13 47.00
C ARG A 779 -10.16 35.17 47.33
N LYS A 780 -10.51 36.07 46.40
CA LYS A 780 -11.64 37.00 46.59
C LYS A 780 -12.98 36.27 46.59
N LYS A 781 -13.99 36.89 47.19
CA LYS A 781 -15.34 36.35 47.35
C LYS A 781 -16.38 37.21 46.64
N THR A 782 -17.57 36.66 46.44
CA THR A 782 -18.72 37.41 45.94
C THR A 782 -18.97 38.64 46.82
N GLY A 783 -19.08 39.81 46.20
CA GLY A 783 -19.21 41.11 46.86
C GLY A 783 -17.89 41.86 47.10
N ASP A 784 -16.72 41.21 46.99
CA ASP A 784 -15.44 41.91 47.12
C ASP A 784 -15.18 42.85 45.93
N LEU A 785 -14.46 43.94 46.20
CA LEU A 785 -14.02 44.91 45.19
C LEU A 785 -12.62 44.54 44.65
N VAL A 786 -12.46 44.73 43.34
CA VAL A 786 -11.23 44.49 42.58
C VAL A 786 -10.98 45.66 41.64
N MET A 787 -9.71 46.10 41.57
CA MET A 787 -9.27 47.17 40.67
C MET A 787 -8.63 46.55 39.43
N ILE A 788 -9.21 46.79 38.25
CA ILE A 788 -8.67 46.33 36.97
C ILE A 788 -8.45 47.57 36.09
N GLU A 789 -7.22 47.76 35.61
CA GLU A 789 -6.83 48.90 34.76
C GLU A 789 -7.26 50.28 35.28
N GLY A 790 -7.27 50.45 36.62
CA GLY A 790 -7.64 51.71 37.27
C GLY A 790 -9.15 51.94 37.44
N ARG A 791 -9.99 50.97 37.09
CA ARG A 791 -11.45 50.98 37.35
C ARG A 791 -11.83 49.98 38.44
N GLU A 792 -12.84 50.34 39.23
CA GLU A 792 -13.34 49.52 40.32
C GLU A 792 -14.51 48.63 39.85
N TYR A 793 -14.41 47.33 40.13
CA TYR A 793 -15.45 46.34 39.87
C TYR A 793 -15.77 45.58 41.16
N HIS A 794 -17.04 45.17 41.34
CA HIS A 794 -17.39 44.20 42.37
C HIS A 794 -17.60 42.82 41.76
N ILE A 795 -17.27 41.77 42.50
CA ILE A 795 -17.51 40.38 42.07
C ILE A 795 -19.00 40.07 42.28
N SER A 796 -19.73 39.87 41.19
CA SER A 796 -21.18 39.60 41.23
C SER A 796 -21.49 38.10 41.27
N GLU A 797 -20.67 37.27 40.62
CA GLU A 797 -20.86 35.82 40.57
C GLU A 797 -19.51 35.09 40.50
N ILE A 798 -19.40 33.95 41.19
CA ILE A 798 -18.29 32.99 41.08
C ILE A 798 -18.92 31.61 40.82
N MET A 799 -18.44 30.91 39.80
CA MET A 799 -18.93 29.57 39.43
C MET A 799 -17.80 28.68 38.93
N PRO A 800 -17.99 27.35 38.79
CA PRO A 800 -17.01 26.51 38.10
C PRO A 800 -16.88 26.93 36.63
N VAL A 801 -15.69 26.82 36.05
CA VAL A 801 -15.49 27.11 34.61
C VAL A 801 -16.44 26.28 33.75
N ASP A 802 -16.63 25.00 34.06
CA ASP A 802 -17.59 24.14 33.35
C ASP A 802 -19.02 24.68 33.41
N GLY A 803 -19.44 25.23 34.55
CA GLY A 803 -20.75 25.85 34.71
C GLY A 803 -20.94 27.05 33.78
N TYR A 804 -19.91 27.90 33.65
CA TYR A 804 -19.92 29.01 32.69
C TYR A 804 -19.97 28.51 31.25
N LEU A 805 -19.12 27.54 30.89
CA LEU A 805 -19.04 27.00 29.54
C LEU A 805 -20.31 26.25 29.12
N ILE A 806 -20.97 25.52 30.03
CA ILE A 806 -22.26 24.87 29.79
C ILE A 806 -23.34 25.92 29.48
N ARG A 807 -23.42 27.00 30.28
CA ARG A 807 -24.37 28.10 30.03
C ARG A 807 -24.13 28.72 28.65
N LEU A 808 -22.86 28.97 28.30
CA LEU A 808 -22.47 29.48 26.99
C LEU A 808 -22.86 28.52 25.86
N CYS A 809 -22.58 27.22 26.00
CA CYS A 809 -22.94 26.21 25.01
C CYS A 809 -24.46 26.16 24.80
N LEU A 810 -25.24 26.13 25.88
CA LEU A 810 -26.71 26.15 25.81
C LEU A 810 -27.23 27.41 25.11
N GLU A 811 -26.71 28.58 25.45
CA GLU A 811 -27.09 29.84 24.80
C GLU A 811 -26.83 29.79 23.28
N LYS A 812 -25.66 29.28 22.88
CA LYS A 812 -25.29 29.12 21.47
C LYS A 812 -26.19 28.11 20.75
N LEU A 813 -26.47 26.96 21.36
CA LEU A 813 -27.34 25.93 20.81
C LEU A 813 -28.78 26.41 20.66
N VAL A 814 -29.29 27.18 21.63
CA VAL A 814 -30.64 27.79 21.55
C VAL A 814 -30.68 28.84 20.45
N LYS A 815 -29.69 29.73 20.35
CA LYS A 815 -29.59 30.73 19.28
C LYS A 815 -29.51 30.08 17.88
N ALA A 816 -28.84 28.93 17.78
CA ALA A 816 -28.74 28.16 16.55
C ALA A 816 -29.95 27.24 16.29
N ASN A 817 -30.99 27.27 17.14
CA ASN A 817 -32.18 26.41 17.06
C ASN A 817 -31.87 24.90 17.12
N ALA A 818 -30.71 24.52 17.65
CA ALA A 818 -30.26 23.14 17.84
C ALA A 818 -30.84 22.50 19.11
N VAL A 819 -31.25 23.31 20.09
CA VAL A 819 -31.94 22.88 21.32
C VAL A 819 -33.27 23.61 21.44
N LYS A 820 -34.31 22.90 21.89
CA LYS A 820 -35.63 23.47 22.19
C LYS A 820 -35.71 23.83 23.66
N THR A 821 -36.17 25.04 23.96
CA THR A 821 -36.42 25.50 25.33
C THR A 821 -37.91 25.51 25.57
N ILE A 822 -38.37 24.83 26.62
CA ILE A 822 -39.75 24.86 27.08
C ILE A 822 -39.79 25.71 28.34
N SER A 823 -40.62 26.77 28.35
CA SER A 823 -40.82 27.64 29.50
C SER A 823 -42.23 27.45 30.06
N ILE A 824 -42.33 27.20 31.37
CA ILE A 824 -43.60 26.86 32.01
C ILE A 824 -43.79 27.75 33.22
N GLU A 825 -44.91 28.45 33.23
CA GLU A 825 -45.33 29.25 34.36
C GLU A 825 -45.59 28.34 35.56
N THR A 826 -44.94 28.63 36.68
CA THR A 826 -45.28 28.05 37.98
C THR A 826 -46.38 28.89 38.61
N ARG A 827 -47.51 28.27 38.94
CA ARG A 827 -48.61 28.91 39.68
C ARG A 827 -48.56 28.41 41.12
N ASP A 828 -48.46 29.33 42.08
CA ASP A 828 -48.35 29.02 43.52
C ASP A 828 -47.23 28.02 43.86
N GLY A 829 -46.10 28.09 43.15
CA GLY A 829 -44.97 27.19 43.35
C GLY A 829 -45.17 25.75 42.84
N LYS A 830 -46.29 25.46 42.16
CA LYS A 830 -46.54 24.18 41.48
C LYS A 830 -46.37 24.33 39.97
N LEU A 831 -45.70 23.35 39.37
CA LEU A 831 -45.56 23.22 37.92
C LEU A 831 -46.94 22.94 37.31
N ASP A 832 -47.31 23.66 36.26
CA ASP A 832 -48.48 23.31 35.44
C ASP A 832 -48.16 22.07 34.59
N VAL A 833 -48.43 20.89 35.15
CA VAL A 833 -48.11 19.59 34.55
C VAL A 833 -48.89 19.37 33.24
N GLU A 834 -50.10 19.89 33.11
CA GLU A 834 -50.89 19.76 31.87
C GLU A 834 -50.29 20.61 30.75
N ASN A 835 -49.89 21.84 31.05
CA ASN A 835 -49.22 22.69 30.08
C ASN A 835 -47.84 22.13 29.72
N PHE A 836 -47.08 21.60 30.70
CA PHE A 836 -45.82 20.88 30.42
C PHE A 836 -45.99 19.71 29.50
N SER A 837 -46.96 18.85 29.78
CA SER A 837 -47.28 17.69 28.97
C SER A 837 -47.65 18.10 27.54
N ARG A 838 -48.47 19.15 27.41
CA ARG A 838 -48.89 19.68 26.11
C ARG A 838 -47.72 20.26 25.31
N GLU A 839 -46.84 21.02 25.94
CA GLU A 839 -45.65 21.56 25.27
C GLU A 839 -44.67 20.46 24.86
N LEU A 840 -44.41 19.47 25.72
CA LEU A 840 -43.57 18.31 25.40
C LEU A 840 -44.10 17.50 24.22
N MET A 841 -45.41 17.23 24.19
CA MET A 841 -46.06 16.48 23.11
C MET A 841 -45.97 17.17 21.73
N LYS A 842 -45.64 18.47 21.65
CA LYS A 842 -45.36 19.14 20.37
C LYS A 842 -44.05 18.70 19.73
N TYR A 843 -43.12 18.17 20.53
CA TYR A 843 -41.75 17.86 20.12
C TYR A 843 -41.45 16.35 20.13
N ILE A 844 -42.29 15.54 20.76
CA ILE A 844 -42.18 14.08 20.75
C ILE A 844 -43.11 13.54 19.66
N PRO A 845 -42.60 12.75 18.69
CA PRO A 845 -43.43 12.14 17.66
C PRO A 845 -44.55 11.30 18.28
N GLY A 846 -45.77 11.42 17.76
CA GLY A 846 -46.90 10.54 18.12
C GLY A 846 -47.01 9.33 17.20
N ASP A 847 -48.00 8.46 17.43
CA ASP A 847 -48.30 7.24 16.64
C ASP A 847 -48.77 7.50 15.18
N GLU A 848 -48.25 8.53 14.47
CA GLU A 848 -48.64 8.83 13.09
C GLU A 848 -47.94 7.91 12.10
N LYS A 849 -48.65 6.91 11.55
CA LYS A 849 -48.30 6.04 10.40
C LYS A 849 -46.80 5.97 10.06
N GLU A 850 -45.98 5.59 11.03
CA GLU A 850 -44.60 5.19 10.77
C GLU A 850 -44.61 3.83 10.07
N PHE A 851 -43.60 3.59 9.23
CA PHE A 851 -43.36 2.26 8.66
C PHE A 851 -43.27 1.25 9.82
N ASN A 852 -44.26 0.35 9.94
CA ASN A 852 -44.25 -0.67 10.98
C ASN A 852 -43.29 -1.79 10.56
N TRP A 853 -42.03 -1.60 10.90
CA TRP A 853 -40.94 -2.52 10.59
C TRP A 853 -41.21 -3.94 11.12
N LEU A 854 -41.94 -4.06 12.25
CA LEU A 854 -42.29 -5.33 12.85
C LEU A 854 -43.31 -6.09 11.99
N ASP A 855 -44.30 -5.39 11.44
CA ASP A 855 -45.27 -5.98 10.51
C ASP A 855 -44.58 -6.45 9.22
N ASN A 856 -43.62 -5.68 8.70
CA ASN A 856 -42.82 -6.08 7.55
C ASN A 856 -41.97 -7.33 7.83
N TYR A 857 -41.34 -7.42 9.00
CA TYR A 857 -40.54 -8.59 9.35
C TYR A 857 -41.43 -9.85 9.54
N LYS A 858 -42.60 -9.70 10.16
CA LYS A 858 -43.58 -10.77 10.41
C LYS A 858 -44.29 -11.26 9.13
N ASP A 859 -44.30 -10.48 8.07
CA ASP A 859 -44.90 -10.88 6.80
C ASP A 859 -44.01 -11.90 6.05
N PHE A 860 -44.38 -13.17 6.13
CA PHE A 860 -43.71 -14.27 5.43
C PHE A 860 -43.84 -14.19 3.90
N SER A 861 -44.78 -13.39 3.36
CA SER A 861 -44.95 -13.21 1.91
C SER A 861 -43.96 -12.22 1.30
N SER A 862 -43.34 -11.37 2.12
CA SER A 862 -42.32 -10.41 1.69
C SER A 862 -40.93 -10.75 2.26
N PHE A 863 -39.89 -10.17 1.64
CA PHE A 863 -38.53 -10.25 2.15
C PHE A 863 -38.37 -9.28 3.33
N PRO A 864 -37.80 -9.73 4.47
CA PRO A 864 -37.51 -8.82 5.55
C PRO A 864 -36.42 -7.82 5.11
N LEU A 865 -36.46 -6.60 5.63
CA LEU A 865 -35.38 -5.64 5.39
C LEU A 865 -34.10 -6.07 6.13
N PRO A 866 -32.91 -5.68 5.63
CA PRO A 866 -31.66 -5.91 6.35
C PRO A 866 -31.64 -5.31 7.75
N PHE A 867 -30.97 -5.97 8.71
CA PHE A 867 -30.95 -5.48 10.10
C PHE A 867 -30.30 -4.10 10.24
N ALA A 868 -29.31 -3.81 9.40
CA ALA A 868 -28.70 -2.47 9.33
C ALA A 868 -29.69 -1.37 8.91
N ILE A 869 -30.62 -1.68 8.00
CA ILE A 869 -31.70 -0.76 7.59
C ILE A 869 -32.77 -0.68 8.68
N LEU A 870 -33.17 -1.81 9.26
CA LEU A 870 -34.15 -1.84 10.35
C LEU A 870 -33.67 -1.02 11.54
N GLN A 871 -32.39 -1.09 11.89
CA GLN A 871 -31.81 -0.30 12.98
C GLN A 871 -32.00 1.21 12.79
N LYS A 872 -31.98 1.73 11.55
CA LYS A 872 -32.22 3.15 11.25
C LYS A 872 -33.65 3.60 11.57
N THR A 873 -34.59 2.67 11.74
CA THR A 873 -36.01 2.94 12.05
C THR A 873 -36.35 2.82 13.54
N VAL A 874 -35.41 2.39 14.38
CA VAL A 874 -35.61 2.18 15.82
C VAL A 874 -34.57 2.91 16.66
N ARG A 875 -34.86 3.14 17.94
CA ARG A 875 -33.97 3.87 18.86
C ARG A 875 -32.91 2.99 19.55
N VAL A 876 -32.91 1.70 19.28
CA VAL A 876 -31.96 0.74 19.87
C VAL A 876 -30.84 0.45 18.89
N ASN A 877 -29.67 0.03 19.39
CA ASN A 877 -28.59 -0.41 18.50
C ASN A 877 -28.86 -1.82 17.93
N THR A 878 -28.08 -2.24 16.93
CA THR A 878 -28.30 -3.50 16.22
C THR A 878 -28.20 -4.74 17.12
N VAL A 879 -27.33 -4.71 18.15
CA VAL A 879 -27.23 -5.81 19.13
C VAL A 879 -28.54 -5.96 19.90
N GLN A 880 -29.05 -4.86 20.46
CA GLN A 880 -30.32 -4.85 21.19
C GLN A 880 -31.49 -5.25 20.27
N LEU A 881 -31.51 -4.75 19.03
CA LEU A 881 -32.55 -5.09 18.06
C LEU A 881 -32.63 -6.61 17.83
N ILE A 882 -31.50 -7.24 17.51
CA ILE A 882 -31.45 -8.68 17.21
C ILE A 882 -31.74 -9.51 18.48
N MET A 883 -31.15 -9.15 19.63
CA MET A 883 -31.44 -9.86 20.89
C MET A 883 -32.92 -9.78 21.26
N THR A 884 -33.53 -8.60 21.17
CA THR A 884 -34.96 -8.40 21.47
C THR A 884 -35.83 -9.20 20.49
N LEU A 885 -35.46 -9.22 19.20
CA LEU A 885 -36.17 -10.00 18.18
C LEU A 885 -36.13 -11.50 18.47
N VAL A 886 -34.96 -12.03 18.84
CA VAL A 886 -34.76 -13.46 19.12
C VAL A 886 -35.38 -13.87 20.46
N GLN A 887 -35.39 -12.99 21.47
CA GLN A 887 -36.00 -13.25 22.78
C GLN A 887 -37.54 -13.13 22.78
N SER A 888 -38.11 -12.38 21.84
CA SER A 888 -39.54 -12.08 21.80
C SER A 888 -40.40 -13.32 21.58
N GLU A 889 -41.49 -13.43 22.35
CA GLU A 889 -42.42 -14.55 22.21
C GLU A 889 -43.33 -14.47 20.98
N ASP A 890 -43.52 -13.26 20.46
CA ASP A 890 -44.43 -12.95 19.35
C ASP A 890 -43.74 -12.95 17.97
N ILE A 891 -42.47 -13.38 17.90
CA ILE A 891 -41.64 -13.27 16.69
C ILE A 891 -41.00 -14.62 16.39
N ILE A 892 -41.03 -14.99 15.11
CA ILE A 892 -40.34 -16.16 14.57
C ILE A 892 -39.05 -15.68 13.91
N VAL A 893 -37.91 -16.27 14.30
CA VAL A 893 -36.60 -15.91 13.73
C VAL A 893 -36.49 -16.54 12.34
N ARG A 894 -36.49 -15.70 11.30
CA ARG A 894 -36.55 -16.15 9.90
C ARG A 894 -35.18 -16.57 9.41
N GLU A 895 -35.11 -17.69 8.70
CA GLU A 895 -33.85 -18.21 8.13
C GLU A 895 -34.12 -18.90 6.78
N ARG A 896 -33.12 -18.89 5.90
CA ARG A 896 -33.14 -19.69 4.66
C ARG A 896 -31.90 -20.56 4.57
N TYR A 897 -32.02 -21.70 3.93
CA TYR A 897 -30.88 -22.55 3.59
C TYR A 897 -31.10 -23.22 2.23
N ASP A 898 -29.99 -23.50 1.54
CA ASP A 898 -29.93 -24.31 0.33
C ASP A 898 -28.84 -25.39 0.52
N GLU A 899 -28.98 -26.53 -0.15
CA GLU A 899 -28.22 -27.75 0.15
C GLU A 899 -26.84 -27.80 -0.53
N ASP A 900 -26.61 -27.04 -1.61
CA ASP A 900 -25.45 -27.26 -2.50
C ASP A 900 -24.30 -26.22 -2.40
N LEU A 901 -24.39 -25.24 -1.51
CA LEU A 901 -23.55 -24.03 -1.58
C LEU A 901 -22.31 -23.96 -0.68
N ILE A 902 -21.82 -25.07 -0.12
CA ILE A 902 -20.58 -25.06 0.70
C ILE A 902 -19.36 -25.30 -0.20
N ARG A 903 -18.65 -24.22 -0.58
CA ARG A 903 -17.33 -24.27 -1.20
C ARG A 903 -16.33 -23.51 -0.32
N GLY A 904 -15.40 -24.21 0.32
CA GLY A 904 -14.37 -23.59 1.16
C GLY A 904 -14.10 -24.36 2.46
N GLN A 905 -12.89 -24.22 3.02
CA GLN A 905 -12.50 -24.81 4.31
C GLN A 905 -12.63 -23.82 5.49
N GLN A 906 -13.02 -22.57 5.23
CA GLN A 906 -13.02 -21.46 6.19
C GLN A 906 -14.38 -20.75 6.19
N PHE A 907 -14.75 -20.19 7.34
CA PHE A 907 -16.05 -19.56 7.55
C PHE A 907 -15.92 -18.12 8.04
N VAL A 908 -16.79 -17.24 7.54
CA VAL A 908 -16.93 -15.85 8.01
C VAL A 908 -18.35 -15.66 8.50
N LEU A 909 -18.53 -15.17 9.73
CA LEU A 909 -19.87 -14.93 10.29
C LEU A 909 -20.40 -13.55 9.90
N SER A 910 -21.70 -13.47 9.61
CA SER A 910 -22.46 -12.21 9.56
C SER A 910 -22.80 -11.71 10.97
N PHE A 911 -23.19 -10.44 11.08
CA PHE A 911 -23.47 -9.76 12.35
C PHE A 911 -24.55 -10.49 13.14
N ALA A 912 -25.66 -10.83 12.47
CA ALA A 912 -26.75 -11.59 13.08
C ALA A 912 -26.33 -13.00 13.50
N ALA A 913 -25.52 -13.69 12.69
CA ALA A 913 -25.05 -15.03 13.02
C ALA A 913 -24.21 -15.05 14.31
N VAL A 914 -23.36 -14.03 14.54
CA VAL A 914 -22.57 -13.92 15.78
C VAL A 914 -23.46 -13.87 17.01
N ILE A 915 -24.50 -13.04 16.98
CA ILE A 915 -25.44 -12.87 18.10
C ILE A 915 -26.26 -14.15 18.30
N MET A 916 -26.80 -14.71 17.23
CA MET A 916 -27.63 -15.92 17.31
C MET A 916 -26.82 -17.14 17.81
N LEU A 917 -25.57 -17.32 17.35
CA LEU A 917 -24.69 -18.38 17.85
C LEU A 917 -24.40 -18.24 19.35
N TYR A 918 -24.20 -17.01 19.83
CA TYR A 918 -24.07 -16.73 21.26
C TYR A 918 -25.35 -17.11 22.02
N MET A 919 -26.52 -16.69 21.52
CA MET A 919 -27.80 -16.94 22.19
C MET A 919 -28.16 -18.42 22.28
N ILE A 920 -27.86 -19.22 21.25
CA ILE A 920 -28.11 -20.67 21.27
C ILE A 920 -27.04 -21.48 22.01
N GLY A 921 -26.09 -20.80 22.68
CA GLY A 921 -25.14 -21.42 23.61
C GLY A 921 -23.87 -21.97 22.97
N VAL A 922 -23.51 -21.55 21.75
CA VAL A 922 -22.23 -21.96 21.13
C VAL A 922 -21.07 -21.33 21.89
N LYS A 923 -20.04 -22.13 22.15
CA LYS A 923 -18.83 -21.67 22.85
C LYS A 923 -17.84 -21.01 21.88
N PRO A 924 -17.19 -19.90 22.26
CA PRO A 924 -16.25 -19.20 21.37
C PRO A 924 -15.01 -20.06 21.07
N GLU A 925 -14.57 -20.91 21.99
CA GLU A 925 -13.43 -21.82 21.78
C GLU A 925 -13.70 -22.82 20.64
N PHE A 926 -14.93 -23.34 20.57
CA PHE A 926 -15.35 -24.27 19.52
C PHE A 926 -15.20 -23.66 18.12
N LEU A 927 -15.60 -22.39 17.98
CA LEU A 927 -15.49 -21.62 16.73
C LEU A 927 -14.03 -21.30 16.41
N LYS A 928 -13.27 -20.89 17.42
CA LYS A 928 -11.86 -20.49 17.30
C LYS A 928 -10.99 -21.63 16.76
N GLU A 929 -11.20 -22.85 17.23
CA GLU A 929 -10.43 -24.04 16.82
C GLU A 929 -10.72 -24.50 15.39
N ARG A 930 -11.85 -24.06 14.80
CA ARG A 930 -12.37 -24.57 13.52
C ARG A 930 -12.29 -23.57 12.37
N GLN A 931 -11.35 -22.63 12.44
CA GLN A 931 -11.10 -21.63 11.39
C GLN A 931 -12.35 -20.78 11.05
N VAL A 932 -13.11 -20.41 12.07
CA VAL A 932 -14.22 -19.45 11.97
C VAL A 932 -13.70 -18.06 12.29
N PHE A 933 -14.07 -17.08 11.47
CA PHE A 933 -13.61 -15.70 11.58
C PHE A 933 -14.78 -14.73 11.60
N VAL A 934 -14.56 -13.58 12.23
CA VAL A 934 -15.43 -12.40 12.10
C VAL A 934 -14.63 -11.22 11.53
N PRO A 935 -15.24 -10.30 10.79
CA PRO A 935 -14.56 -9.05 10.42
C PRO A 935 -14.09 -8.28 11.66
N GLU A 936 -12.91 -7.66 11.59
CA GLU A 936 -12.40 -6.83 12.68
C GLU A 936 -13.34 -5.66 13.01
N SER A 937 -13.92 -5.03 11.98
CA SER A 937 -14.97 -4.01 12.11
C SER A 937 -16.17 -4.52 12.89
N MET A 938 -16.67 -5.71 12.56
CA MET A 938 -17.80 -6.33 13.25
C MET A 938 -17.51 -6.53 14.73
N ARG A 939 -16.33 -7.07 15.07
CA ARG A 939 -15.90 -7.17 16.48
C ARG A 939 -15.92 -5.79 17.15
N ASN A 940 -15.28 -4.80 16.54
CA ASN A 940 -15.20 -3.46 17.11
C ASN A 940 -16.58 -2.80 17.27
N THR A 941 -17.48 -2.99 16.30
CA THR A 941 -18.88 -2.56 16.35
C THR A 941 -19.62 -3.18 17.53
N ILE A 942 -19.56 -4.52 17.68
CA ILE A 942 -20.26 -5.22 18.77
C ILE A 942 -19.68 -4.79 20.13
N LEU A 943 -18.36 -4.69 20.26
CA LEU A 943 -17.72 -4.24 21.50
C LEU A 943 -18.14 -2.81 21.88
N THR A 944 -18.23 -1.91 20.89
CA THR A 944 -18.68 -0.53 21.09
C THR A 944 -20.15 -0.50 21.51
N MET A 945 -21.03 -1.16 20.75
CA MET A 945 -22.47 -1.25 21.06
C MET A 945 -22.73 -1.86 22.44
N CYS A 946 -22.01 -2.91 22.84
CA CYS A 946 -22.12 -3.48 24.19
C CYS A 946 -21.67 -2.51 25.27
N THR A 947 -20.64 -1.71 25.01
CA THR A 947 -20.16 -0.70 25.94
C THR A 947 -21.17 0.43 26.10
N ASP A 948 -21.81 0.86 25.01
CA ASP A 948 -22.88 1.85 25.04
C ASP A 948 -24.10 1.33 25.83
N ILE A 949 -24.52 0.08 25.60
CA ILE A 949 -25.58 -0.58 26.39
C ILE A 949 -25.25 -0.55 27.88
N ILE A 950 -24.01 -0.91 28.25
CA ILE A 950 -23.57 -0.91 29.64
C ILE A 950 -23.63 0.50 30.23
N ASN A 951 -23.05 1.49 29.55
CA ASN A 951 -23.01 2.88 30.02
C ASN A 951 -24.42 3.50 30.15
N GLU A 952 -25.34 3.14 29.28
CA GLU A 952 -26.73 3.61 29.35
C GLU A 952 -27.51 2.97 30.49
N ASN A 953 -27.25 1.69 30.79
CA ASN A 953 -28.01 0.91 31.77
C ASN A 953 -27.38 0.87 33.17
N ASP A 954 -26.14 1.32 33.35
CA ASP A 954 -25.47 1.46 34.65
C ASP A 954 -25.92 2.71 35.44
N LYS A 955 -26.86 3.48 34.88
CA LYS A 955 -27.42 4.68 35.53
C LYS A 955 -28.43 4.28 36.60
N GLU A 956 -28.51 5.09 37.66
CA GLU A 956 -29.49 4.94 38.74
C GLU A 956 -30.93 4.87 38.19
N HIS A 957 -31.27 5.73 37.24
CA HIS A 957 -32.57 5.76 36.59
C HIS A 957 -32.43 5.67 35.07
N VAL A 958 -33.03 4.62 34.49
CA VAL A 958 -33.10 4.40 33.05
C VAL A 958 -34.56 4.45 32.65
N SER A 959 -34.90 5.49 31.89
CA SER A 959 -36.27 5.71 31.45
C SER A 959 -36.32 6.33 30.07
N SER A 960 -37.34 5.97 29.30
CA SER A 960 -37.66 6.61 28.02
C SER A 960 -39.06 7.22 28.07
N LEU A 961 -39.23 8.33 27.36
CA LEU A 961 -40.50 9.05 27.26
C LEU A 961 -41.07 8.85 25.86
N GLY A 962 -42.36 8.53 25.76
CA GLY A 962 -43.07 8.36 24.51
C GLY A 962 -44.48 8.93 24.55
N VAL A 963 -45.13 9.02 23.39
CA VAL A 963 -46.52 9.44 23.26
C VAL A 963 -47.30 8.30 22.64
N ARG A 964 -48.33 7.80 23.34
CA ARG A 964 -49.25 6.78 22.83
C ARG A 964 -50.68 7.27 23.03
N GLU A 965 -51.51 7.18 22.01
CA GLU A 965 -52.91 7.64 22.06
C GLU A 965 -53.05 9.11 22.58
N LYS A 966 -52.14 10.00 22.16
CA LYS A 966 -52.05 11.41 22.61
C LYS A 966 -51.83 11.59 24.13
N ARG A 967 -51.22 10.61 24.79
CA ARG A 967 -50.81 10.68 26.19
C ARG A 967 -49.32 10.40 26.31
N LEU A 968 -48.65 11.14 27.19
CA LEU A 968 -47.28 10.86 27.58
C LEU A 968 -47.24 9.60 28.44
N TYR A 969 -46.33 8.70 28.11
CA TYR A 969 -45.96 7.58 28.96
C TYR A 969 -44.46 7.59 29.19
N MET A 970 -44.05 7.08 30.33
CA MET A 970 -42.65 6.91 30.69
C MET A 970 -42.42 5.41 30.90
N ASN A 971 -41.59 4.83 30.05
CA ASN A 971 -41.11 3.47 30.26
C ASN A 971 -39.93 3.55 31.21
N VAL A 972 -40.02 2.83 32.33
CA VAL A 972 -38.96 2.76 33.34
C VAL A 972 -38.45 1.33 33.35
N VAL A 973 -37.14 1.16 33.16
CA VAL A 973 -36.51 -0.16 33.21
C VAL A 973 -36.31 -0.55 34.68
N SER A 974 -36.77 -1.74 35.05
CA SER A 974 -36.61 -2.26 36.41
C SER A 974 -35.15 -2.60 36.73
N GLU A 975 -34.76 -2.62 38.02
CA GLU A 975 -33.40 -3.05 38.41
C GLU A 975 -33.07 -4.47 37.94
N SER A 976 -34.03 -5.39 37.99
CA SER A 976 -33.85 -6.76 37.50
C SER A 976 -33.55 -6.81 36.01
N GLU A 977 -34.28 -6.02 35.21
CA GLU A 977 -34.04 -5.92 33.76
C GLU A 977 -32.68 -5.26 33.48
N LYS A 978 -32.30 -4.22 34.22
CA LYS A 978 -30.98 -3.58 34.10
C LYS A 978 -29.86 -4.60 34.36
N VAL A 979 -29.93 -5.37 35.44
CA VAL A 979 -28.94 -6.41 35.76
C VAL A 979 -28.86 -7.46 34.66
N GLN A 980 -29.99 -7.88 34.09
CA GLN A 980 -30.01 -8.82 32.97
C GLN A 980 -29.34 -8.25 31.72
N ILE A 981 -29.73 -7.03 31.31
CA ILE A 981 -29.18 -6.33 30.13
C ILE A 981 -27.66 -6.15 30.28
N LEU A 982 -27.20 -5.72 31.46
CA LEU A 982 -25.78 -5.56 31.78
C LEU A 982 -25.03 -6.90 31.69
N GLY A 983 -25.63 -7.97 32.25
CA GLY A 983 -25.07 -9.32 32.20
C GLY A 983 -24.93 -9.86 30.77
N GLU A 984 -25.98 -9.70 29.95
CA GLU A 984 -26.00 -10.14 28.55
C GLU A 984 -24.99 -9.36 27.69
N ALA A 985 -24.93 -8.04 27.84
CA ALA A 985 -23.97 -7.20 27.12
C ALA A 985 -22.52 -7.53 27.49
N ALA A 986 -22.23 -7.75 28.79
CA ALA A 986 -20.90 -8.14 29.24
C ALA A 986 -20.49 -9.54 28.74
N ALA A 987 -21.43 -10.49 28.74
CA ALA A 987 -21.20 -11.85 28.25
C ALA A 987 -20.97 -11.88 26.72
N LEU A 988 -21.78 -11.15 25.94
CA LEU A 988 -21.56 -11.03 24.49
C LEU A 988 -20.22 -10.35 24.18
N LYS A 989 -19.88 -9.28 24.92
CA LYS A 989 -18.58 -8.61 24.79
C LYS A 989 -17.42 -9.59 24.99
N ASN A 990 -17.50 -10.45 26.00
CA ASN A 990 -16.50 -11.49 26.24
C ASN A 990 -16.49 -12.54 25.11
N PHE A 991 -17.65 -13.03 24.69
CA PHE A 991 -17.79 -14.01 23.60
C PHE A 991 -17.09 -13.53 22.32
N VAL A 992 -17.40 -12.32 21.85
CA VAL A 992 -16.86 -11.80 20.58
C VAL A 992 -15.36 -11.48 20.68
N SER A 993 -14.87 -11.07 21.86
CA SER A 993 -13.44 -10.78 22.07
C SER A 993 -12.53 -12.00 21.88
N GLN A 994 -13.07 -13.22 21.99
CA GLN A 994 -12.32 -14.47 21.90
C GLN A 994 -12.27 -15.06 20.47
N LEU A 995 -13.12 -14.56 19.56
CA LEU A 995 -13.22 -15.04 18.18
C LEU A 995 -12.00 -14.60 17.35
N ASN A 996 -11.65 -15.40 16.33
CA ASN A 996 -10.62 -15.01 15.38
C ASN A 996 -11.14 -13.90 14.46
N THR A 997 -10.26 -12.99 14.04
CA THR A 997 -10.63 -11.87 13.18
C THR A 997 -9.80 -11.74 11.92
N TRP A 998 -10.42 -11.20 10.88
CA TRP A 998 -9.74 -10.70 9.68
C TRP A 998 -9.99 -9.21 9.49
N SER A 999 -8.93 -8.49 9.13
CA SER A 999 -9.02 -7.13 8.62
C SER A 999 -9.41 -7.17 7.14
N ASN A 1000 -10.34 -6.32 6.74
CA ASN A 1000 -10.67 -6.10 5.34
C ASN A 1000 -10.07 -4.78 4.84
N ASN A 1001 -9.41 -4.84 3.68
CA ASN A 1001 -8.82 -3.70 2.99
C ASN A 1001 -9.22 -3.63 1.51
N ARG A 1002 -10.32 -4.28 1.14
CA ARG A 1002 -10.85 -4.28 -0.23
C ARG A 1002 -12.35 -4.01 -0.21
N GLU A 1003 -12.83 -3.36 -1.27
CA GLU A 1003 -14.26 -3.25 -1.50
C GLU A 1003 -14.88 -4.61 -1.84
N PHE A 1004 -16.15 -4.75 -1.51
CA PHE A 1004 -16.99 -5.82 -2.04
C PHE A 1004 -17.38 -5.48 -3.49
N CYS A 1005 -17.06 -6.37 -4.42
CA CYS A 1005 -17.37 -6.17 -5.85
C CYS A 1005 -18.63 -6.93 -6.26
N ASP A 1006 -19.62 -6.22 -6.79
CA ASP A 1006 -20.73 -6.80 -7.53
C ASP A 1006 -20.51 -6.63 -9.04
N VAL A 1007 -20.51 -7.75 -9.78
CA VAL A 1007 -20.26 -7.78 -11.23
C VAL A 1007 -21.49 -7.32 -12.03
N GLN A 1008 -22.67 -7.19 -11.42
CA GLN A 1008 -23.92 -6.90 -12.10
C GLN A 1008 -24.51 -5.51 -11.85
N ASP A 1009 -24.14 -4.84 -10.75
CA ASP A 1009 -24.69 -3.54 -10.39
C ASP A 1009 -23.63 -2.70 -9.64
N GLU A 1010 -22.80 -1.97 -10.39
CA GLU A 1010 -21.78 -1.07 -9.85
C GLU A 1010 -22.40 0.20 -9.19
N GLU A 1011 -23.71 0.45 -9.34
CA GLU A 1011 -24.36 1.67 -8.84
C GLU A 1011 -24.98 1.54 -7.44
N ARG A 1012 -25.10 0.32 -6.87
CA ARG A 1012 -25.66 0.13 -5.51
C ARG A 1012 -24.63 0.32 -4.41
N ASP A 1013 -24.96 1.19 -3.46
CA ASP A 1013 -24.21 1.34 -2.22
C ASP A 1013 -24.51 0.19 -1.24
N TRP A 1014 -23.82 -0.93 -1.43
CA TRP A 1014 -23.92 -2.11 -0.56
C TRP A 1014 -23.50 -1.83 0.89
N LEU A 1015 -22.63 -0.84 1.10
CA LEU A 1015 -22.18 -0.46 2.44
C LEU A 1015 -23.32 0.20 3.22
N ASP A 1016 -24.13 1.05 2.59
CA ASP A 1016 -25.30 1.66 3.24
C ASP A 1016 -26.43 0.65 3.51
N VAL A 1017 -26.57 -0.36 2.64
CA VAL A 1017 -27.60 -1.41 2.76
C VAL A 1017 -27.31 -2.38 3.89
N PHE A 1018 -26.08 -2.89 3.98
CA PHE A 1018 -25.70 -3.93 4.95
C PHE A 1018 -24.97 -3.39 6.18
N GLY A 1019 -24.49 -2.15 6.13
CA GLY A 1019 -23.58 -1.62 7.13
C GLY A 1019 -22.19 -2.29 7.04
N ILE A 1020 -21.20 -1.65 7.65
CA ILE A 1020 -19.79 -2.03 7.52
C ILE A 1020 -19.50 -3.48 7.98
N SER A 1021 -20.20 -3.97 9.00
CA SER A 1021 -19.95 -5.30 9.56
C SER A 1021 -20.23 -6.40 8.54
N ASP A 1022 -21.41 -6.39 7.93
CA ASP A 1022 -21.83 -7.39 6.95
C ASP A 1022 -21.25 -7.12 5.56
N TYR A 1023 -21.03 -5.85 5.21
CA TYR A 1023 -20.25 -5.47 4.03
C TYR A 1023 -18.85 -6.10 4.04
N ASP A 1024 -18.11 -5.95 5.15
CA ASP A 1024 -16.79 -6.56 5.28
C ASP A 1024 -16.85 -8.10 5.31
N ALA A 1025 -17.90 -8.69 5.90
CA ALA A 1025 -18.10 -10.13 5.88
C ALA A 1025 -18.24 -10.66 4.45
N LEU A 1026 -19.03 -9.98 3.61
CA LEU A 1026 -19.19 -10.29 2.19
C LEU A 1026 -17.89 -10.09 1.39
N ALA A 1027 -17.20 -8.96 1.58
CA ALA A 1027 -15.91 -8.67 0.93
C ALA A 1027 -14.86 -9.74 1.27
N LEU A 1028 -14.76 -10.14 2.55
CA LEU A 1028 -13.83 -11.18 2.99
C LEU A 1028 -14.20 -12.56 2.45
N ALA A 1029 -15.49 -12.90 2.44
CA ALA A 1029 -15.97 -14.15 1.87
C ALA A 1029 -15.60 -14.25 0.38
N GLN A 1030 -15.80 -13.18 -0.39
CA GLN A 1030 -15.42 -13.09 -1.80
C GLN A 1030 -13.90 -13.17 -2.00
N GLY A 1031 -13.14 -12.32 -1.31
CA GLY A 1031 -11.70 -12.20 -1.49
C GLY A 1031 -10.90 -13.43 -1.05
N LYS A 1032 -11.37 -14.14 -0.02
CA LYS A 1032 -10.71 -15.35 0.53
C LYS A 1032 -11.36 -16.65 0.10
N LYS A 1033 -12.45 -16.61 -0.68
CA LYS A 1033 -13.27 -17.78 -1.03
C LYS A 1033 -13.74 -18.55 0.21
N ALA A 1034 -14.13 -17.83 1.25
CA ALA A 1034 -14.67 -18.38 2.48
C ALA A 1034 -16.19 -18.50 2.39
N VAL A 1035 -16.77 -19.37 3.22
CA VAL A 1035 -18.23 -19.55 3.30
C VAL A 1035 -18.79 -18.55 4.30
N ILE A 1036 -19.73 -17.71 3.88
CA ILE A 1036 -20.43 -16.81 4.80
C ILE A 1036 -21.52 -17.58 5.56
N VAL A 1037 -21.56 -17.41 6.87
CA VAL A 1037 -22.61 -17.95 7.74
C VAL A 1037 -23.53 -16.81 8.11
N THR A 1038 -24.82 -16.94 7.83
CA THR A 1038 -25.77 -15.85 8.10
C THR A 1038 -27.06 -16.32 8.76
N GLY A 1039 -27.55 -15.51 9.70
CA GLY A 1039 -28.89 -15.59 10.26
C GLY A 1039 -29.85 -14.57 9.66
N GLU A 1040 -29.49 -13.94 8.53
CA GLU A 1040 -30.27 -12.90 7.88
C GLU A 1040 -30.74 -13.36 6.49
N VAL A 1041 -32.06 -13.34 6.27
CA VAL A 1041 -32.69 -13.86 5.05
C VAL A 1041 -32.26 -13.10 3.79
N THR A 1042 -32.06 -11.79 3.87
CA THR A 1042 -31.64 -10.92 2.75
C THR A 1042 -30.26 -11.31 2.21
N ILE A 1043 -29.27 -11.43 3.10
CA ILE A 1043 -27.91 -11.88 2.78
C ILE A 1043 -27.97 -13.27 2.16
N GLN A 1044 -28.73 -14.17 2.78
CA GLN A 1044 -28.88 -15.53 2.26
C GLN A 1044 -29.54 -15.56 0.87
N SER A 1045 -30.56 -14.72 0.64
CA SER A 1045 -31.23 -14.60 -0.65
C SER A 1045 -30.34 -13.99 -1.74
N LEU A 1046 -29.46 -13.03 -1.41
CA LEU A 1046 -28.47 -12.54 -2.36
C LEU A 1046 -27.53 -13.65 -2.83
N ILE A 1047 -27.16 -14.55 -1.93
CA ILE A 1047 -26.29 -15.69 -2.23
C ILE A 1047 -27.03 -16.76 -3.05
N ILE A 1048 -28.31 -17.03 -2.73
CA ILE A 1048 -29.11 -18.10 -3.35
C ILE A 1048 -29.68 -17.67 -4.71
N GLN A 1049 -30.26 -16.46 -4.82
CA GLN A 1049 -31.24 -16.16 -5.87
C GLN A 1049 -30.68 -15.48 -7.12
N GLU A 1050 -29.73 -14.53 -7.07
CA GLU A 1050 -29.58 -13.65 -8.25
C GLU A 1050 -28.22 -13.11 -8.69
N ILE A 1051 -27.08 -13.35 -8.03
CA ILE A 1051 -25.85 -12.71 -8.51
C ILE A 1051 -24.68 -13.70 -8.50
N LYS A 1052 -23.91 -13.76 -9.59
CA LYS A 1052 -22.61 -14.46 -9.65
C LYS A 1052 -21.58 -13.71 -8.79
N LEU A 1053 -21.88 -13.45 -7.52
CA LEU A 1053 -20.99 -12.80 -6.54
C LEU A 1053 -19.77 -13.66 -6.21
N ASN A 1054 -19.78 -14.92 -6.65
CA ASN A 1054 -18.73 -15.90 -6.39
C ASN A 1054 -18.51 -16.12 -4.88
N ILE A 1055 -19.61 -16.02 -4.10
CA ILE A 1055 -19.65 -16.27 -2.66
C ILE A 1055 -20.46 -17.55 -2.39
N SER A 1056 -19.98 -18.36 -1.46
CA SER A 1056 -20.69 -19.50 -0.89
C SER A 1056 -21.30 -19.11 0.46
N GLY A 1057 -22.52 -19.53 0.75
CA GLY A 1057 -23.21 -19.20 2.00
C GLY A 1057 -23.92 -20.38 2.63
N THR A 1058 -24.13 -20.31 3.95
CA THR A 1058 -24.86 -21.33 4.71
C THR A 1058 -25.58 -20.73 5.92
N GLY A 1059 -26.67 -21.37 6.31
CA GLY A 1059 -27.40 -21.05 7.55
C GLY A 1059 -26.71 -21.58 8.80
N ILE A 1060 -27.19 -21.17 9.97
CA ILE A 1060 -26.59 -21.47 11.28
C ILE A 1060 -26.55 -22.98 11.53
N LEU A 1061 -27.67 -23.68 11.34
CA LEU A 1061 -27.75 -25.10 11.66
C LEU A 1061 -26.84 -25.96 10.77
N ASN A 1062 -26.86 -25.72 9.46
CA ASN A 1062 -25.98 -26.41 8.50
C ASN A 1062 -24.50 -26.12 8.76
N PHE A 1063 -24.18 -24.91 9.21
CA PHE A 1063 -22.82 -24.54 9.62
C PHE A 1063 -22.34 -25.37 10.83
N LEU A 1064 -23.17 -25.52 11.88
CA LEU A 1064 -22.80 -26.32 13.05
C LEU A 1064 -22.53 -27.79 12.70
N VAL A 1065 -23.34 -28.34 11.79
CA VAL A 1065 -23.16 -29.70 11.25
C VAL A 1065 -21.88 -29.79 10.41
N ALA A 1066 -21.61 -28.81 9.54
CA ALA A 1066 -20.38 -28.78 8.73
C ALA A 1066 -19.11 -28.72 9.61
N LEU A 1067 -19.20 -28.09 10.78
CA LEU A 1067 -18.14 -28.05 11.78
C LEU A 1067 -18.00 -29.32 12.63
N LYS A 1068 -18.86 -30.32 12.39
CA LYS A 1068 -18.92 -31.57 13.17
C LYS A 1068 -19.06 -31.30 14.66
N MET A 1069 -20.05 -30.49 15.03
CA MET A 1069 -20.37 -30.25 16.42
C MET A 1069 -20.72 -31.56 17.13
N ASP A 1070 -20.28 -31.72 18.38
CA ASP A 1070 -20.67 -32.86 19.21
C ASP A 1070 -22.20 -32.96 19.25
N VAL A 1071 -22.72 -34.18 19.05
CA VAL A 1071 -24.16 -34.36 18.82
C VAL A 1071 -25.00 -33.96 20.03
N TYR A 1072 -24.50 -34.12 21.26
CA TYR A 1072 -25.22 -33.70 22.46
C TYR A 1072 -25.29 -32.17 22.55
N VAL A 1073 -24.19 -31.49 22.22
CA VAL A 1073 -24.14 -30.02 22.16
C VAL A 1073 -25.02 -29.49 21.03
N LEU A 1074 -25.03 -30.16 19.88
CA LEU A 1074 -25.90 -29.81 18.76
C LEU A 1074 -27.39 -29.90 19.15
N LEU A 1075 -27.78 -30.96 19.88
CA LEU A 1075 -29.14 -31.08 20.41
C LEU A 1075 -29.48 -29.96 21.41
N ASP A 1076 -28.54 -29.53 22.26
CA ASP A 1076 -28.75 -28.37 23.15
C ASP A 1076 -28.98 -27.09 22.34
N CYS A 1077 -28.20 -26.88 21.28
CA CYS A 1077 -28.39 -25.74 20.39
C CYS A 1077 -29.76 -25.78 19.69
N ILE A 1078 -30.20 -26.94 19.18
CA ILE A 1078 -31.53 -27.10 18.57
C ILE A 1078 -32.63 -26.82 19.59
N GLU A 1079 -32.49 -27.30 20.82
CA GLU A 1079 -33.44 -27.00 21.91
C GLU A 1079 -33.57 -25.49 22.15
N GLN A 1080 -32.45 -24.76 22.16
CA GLN A 1080 -32.46 -23.30 22.27
C GLN A 1080 -33.07 -22.64 21.03
N MET A 1081 -32.77 -23.12 19.82
CA MET A 1081 -33.40 -22.62 18.59
C MET A 1081 -34.92 -22.77 18.63
N ILE A 1082 -35.44 -23.88 19.15
CA ILE A 1082 -36.88 -24.08 19.35
C ILE A 1082 -37.41 -23.07 20.38
N LYS A 1083 -36.73 -22.90 21.54
CA LYS A 1083 -37.12 -21.93 22.59
C LYS A 1083 -37.19 -20.50 22.07
N TYR A 1084 -36.26 -20.12 21.20
CA TYR A 1084 -36.21 -18.81 20.53
C TYR A 1084 -37.01 -18.73 19.23
N ARG A 1085 -37.83 -19.74 18.93
CA ARG A 1085 -38.76 -19.75 17.79
C ARG A 1085 -38.08 -19.57 16.43
N PHE A 1086 -36.94 -20.23 16.21
CA PHE A 1086 -36.31 -20.25 14.88
C PHE A 1086 -37.21 -20.97 13.87
N GLU A 1087 -37.32 -20.40 12.67
CA GLU A 1087 -38.06 -20.97 11.54
C GLU A 1087 -37.45 -22.32 11.12
N ILE A 1088 -36.13 -22.41 11.11
CA ILE A 1088 -35.38 -23.60 10.71
C ILE A 1088 -34.71 -24.23 11.93
N THR A 1089 -35.24 -25.35 12.39
CA THR A 1089 -34.68 -26.12 13.53
C THR A 1089 -34.17 -27.50 13.11
N MET A 1090 -34.48 -27.92 11.87
CA MET A 1090 -33.96 -29.13 11.25
C MET A 1090 -33.65 -28.90 9.78
N THR A 1091 -32.61 -29.58 9.29
CA THR A 1091 -32.28 -29.71 7.86
C THR A 1091 -32.00 -31.18 7.54
N GLU A 1092 -31.99 -31.54 6.25
CA GLU A 1092 -31.59 -32.89 5.82
C GLU A 1092 -30.20 -33.27 6.33
N LYS A 1093 -29.21 -32.38 6.13
CA LYS A 1093 -27.83 -32.60 6.58
C LYS A 1093 -27.73 -32.79 8.09
N CYS A 1094 -28.49 -32.02 8.86
CA CYS A 1094 -28.54 -32.14 10.31
C CYS A 1094 -29.10 -33.52 10.72
N LEU A 1095 -30.23 -33.93 10.16
CA LEU A 1095 -30.84 -35.21 10.51
C LEU A 1095 -29.95 -36.40 10.13
N ARG A 1096 -29.33 -36.37 8.94
CA ARG A 1096 -28.34 -37.39 8.53
C ARG A 1096 -27.15 -37.44 9.49
N TYR A 1097 -26.61 -36.28 9.85
CA TYR A 1097 -25.51 -36.21 10.81
C TYR A 1097 -25.89 -36.81 12.17
N ILE A 1098 -27.09 -36.50 12.67
CA ILE A 1098 -27.62 -37.07 13.91
C ILE A 1098 -27.76 -38.60 13.81
N ILE A 1099 -28.30 -39.11 12.69
CA ILE A 1099 -28.44 -40.55 12.42
C ILE A 1099 -27.06 -41.24 12.39
N ASP A 1100 -26.07 -40.63 11.76
CA ASP A 1100 -24.70 -41.14 11.65
C ASP A 1100 -23.99 -41.17 13.00
N GLU A 1101 -24.09 -40.09 13.78
CA GLU A 1101 -23.49 -40.02 15.12
C GLU A 1101 -24.15 -41.00 16.09
N TYR A 1102 -25.47 -41.16 16.05
CA TYR A 1102 -26.17 -42.19 16.83
C TYR A 1102 -25.68 -43.60 16.48
N SER A 1103 -25.45 -43.86 15.18
CA SER A 1103 -24.99 -45.17 14.70
C SER A 1103 -23.56 -45.51 15.17
N LYS A 1104 -22.74 -44.49 15.50
CA LYS A 1104 -21.38 -44.64 16.04
C LYS A 1104 -21.34 -44.93 17.55
N LEU A 1105 -22.44 -44.76 18.28
CA LEU A 1105 -22.47 -45.05 19.71
C LEU A 1105 -22.33 -46.56 19.96
N GLU A 1106 -21.34 -46.95 20.76
CA GLU A 1106 -21.03 -48.36 21.04
C GLU A 1106 -21.81 -48.91 22.25
N ASN A 1107 -22.19 -48.05 23.21
CA ASN A 1107 -22.87 -48.44 24.45
C ASN A 1107 -24.40 -48.25 24.36
N GLN A 1108 -25.15 -49.26 24.84
CA GLN A 1108 -26.60 -49.23 24.93
C GLN A 1108 -27.11 -48.14 25.88
N GLU A 1109 -26.46 -47.88 27.01
CA GLU A 1109 -26.85 -46.80 27.95
C GLU A 1109 -26.73 -45.42 27.29
N LEU A 1110 -25.65 -45.18 26.53
CA LEU A 1110 -25.46 -43.93 25.78
C LEU A 1110 -26.49 -43.77 24.67
N LYS A 1111 -26.87 -44.87 24.01
CA LYS A 1111 -27.96 -44.85 23.01
C LYS A 1111 -29.30 -44.52 23.66
N GLU A 1112 -29.60 -45.07 24.84
CA GLU A 1112 -30.84 -44.76 25.56
C GLU A 1112 -30.88 -43.30 26.02
N ASP A 1113 -29.80 -42.80 26.62
CA ASP A 1113 -29.67 -41.40 27.04
C ASP A 1113 -29.79 -40.43 25.85
N PHE A 1114 -29.10 -40.74 24.74
CA PHE A 1114 -29.23 -39.99 23.49
C PHE A 1114 -30.68 -39.95 22.98
N MET A 1115 -31.36 -41.10 22.96
CA MET A 1115 -32.73 -41.20 22.48
C MET A 1115 -33.71 -40.45 23.38
N CYS A 1116 -33.49 -40.42 24.70
CA CYS A 1116 -34.26 -39.57 25.61
C CYS A 1116 -34.11 -38.10 25.24
N LYS A 1117 -32.87 -37.60 25.11
CA LYS A 1117 -32.60 -36.21 24.73
C LYS A 1117 -33.18 -35.86 23.36
N TRP A 1118 -33.08 -36.77 22.39
CA TRP A 1118 -33.66 -36.59 21.06
C TRP A 1118 -35.18 -36.47 21.10
N ILE A 1119 -35.87 -37.33 21.85
CA ILE A 1119 -37.33 -37.28 22.00
C ILE A 1119 -37.77 -36.01 22.73
N ASP A 1120 -37.06 -35.63 23.80
CA ASP A 1120 -37.34 -34.42 24.56
C ASP A 1120 -37.20 -33.18 23.67
N CYS A 1121 -36.13 -33.10 22.88
CA CYS A 1121 -35.92 -32.03 21.91
C CYS A 1121 -37.06 -31.96 20.87
N LEU A 1122 -37.44 -33.11 20.29
CA LEU A 1122 -38.50 -33.20 19.28
C LEU A 1122 -39.89 -32.79 19.80
N THR A 1123 -40.15 -33.02 21.09
CA THR A 1123 -41.45 -32.76 21.73
C THR A 1123 -41.54 -31.41 22.44
N LEU A 1124 -40.42 -30.69 22.57
CA LEU A 1124 -40.37 -29.38 23.22
C LEU A 1124 -41.40 -28.38 22.65
N VAL A 1125 -41.64 -28.42 21.34
CA VAL A 1125 -42.59 -27.55 20.64
C VAL A 1125 -44.03 -27.69 21.17
N GLU A 1126 -44.40 -28.80 21.81
CA GLU A 1126 -45.72 -29.00 22.40
C GLU A 1126 -46.05 -27.97 23.50
N SER A 1127 -45.01 -27.43 24.15
CA SER A 1127 -45.12 -26.35 25.15
C SER A 1127 -45.24 -24.95 24.55
N MET A 1128 -45.12 -24.80 23.23
CA MET A 1128 -45.11 -23.51 22.52
C MET A 1128 -46.49 -23.09 22.02
N GLY A 1129 -46.62 -21.83 21.58
CA GLY A 1129 -47.85 -21.30 20.98
C GLY A 1129 -48.22 -21.95 19.65
N ASP A 1130 -49.52 -21.96 19.33
CA ASP A 1130 -50.07 -22.64 18.14
C ASP A 1130 -49.49 -22.14 16.81
N GLU A 1131 -49.20 -20.83 16.71
CA GLU A 1131 -48.60 -20.23 15.51
C GLU A 1131 -47.21 -20.80 15.22
N TYR A 1132 -46.35 -20.91 16.24
CA TYR A 1132 -45.01 -21.46 16.07
C TYR A 1132 -45.02 -22.98 15.82
N LYS A 1133 -45.97 -23.71 16.43
CA LYS A 1133 -46.16 -25.16 16.17
C LYS A 1133 -46.38 -25.45 14.70
N GLU A 1134 -47.14 -24.60 14.00
CA GLU A 1134 -47.39 -24.74 12.57
C GLU A 1134 -46.10 -24.56 11.75
N VAL A 1135 -45.32 -23.52 12.04
CA VAL A 1135 -44.03 -23.26 11.35
C VAL A 1135 -43.03 -24.38 11.60
N TYR A 1136 -42.89 -24.84 12.84
CA TYR A 1136 -42.03 -25.97 13.18
C TYR A 1136 -42.47 -27.24 12.43
N ALA A 1137 -43.78 -27.54 12.41
CA ALA A 1137 -44.30 -28.69 11.67
C ALA A 1137 -44.00 -28.59 10.16
N GLN A 1138 -44.10 -27.40 9.57
CA GLN A 1138 -43.74 -27.16 8.17
C GLN A 1138 -42.25 -27.41 7.89
N ASN A 1139 -41.34 -26.91 8.74
CA ASN A 1139 -39.91 -27.19 8.61
C ASN A 1139 -39.62 -28.70 8.68
N MET A 1140 -40.19 -29.39 9.67
CA MET A 1140 -39.97 -30.83 9.86
C MET A 1140 -40.50 -31.66 8.69
N MET A 1141 -41.69 -31.31 8.19
CA MET A 1141 -42.32 -31.95 7.04
C MET A 1141 -41.53 -31.75 5.75
N ARG A 1142 -40.93 -30.57 5.54
CA ARG A 1142 -40.08 -30.29 4.38
C ARG A 1142 -38.87 -31.23 4.36
N VAL A 1143 -38.12 -31.31 5.46
CA VAL A 1143 -36.96 -32.21 5.59
C VAL A 1143 -37.35 -33.68 5.42
N CYS A 1144 -38.54 -34.06 5.91
CA CYS A 1144 -39.07 -35.41 5.73
C CYS A 1144 -39.31 -35.73 4.24
N GLN A 1145 -39.84 -34.78 3.47
CA GLN A 1145 -40.04 -34.93 2.03
C GLN A 1145 -38.74 -35.03 1.25
N ASP A 1146 -37.73 -34.26 1.65
CA ASP A 1146 -36.41 -34.24 0.99
C ASP A 1146 -35.72 -35.62 1.14
N ILE A 1147 -35.73 -36.18 2.36
CA ILE A 1147 -35.12 -37.50 2.64
C ILE A 1147 -35.89 -38.68 2.02
N ILE A 1148 -37.23 -38.64 1.97
CA ILE A 1148 -38.03 -39.75 1.40
C ILE A 1148 -37.79 -39.94 -0.11
N ARG A 1149 -37.29 -38.91 -0.81
CA ARG A 1149 -36.95 -38.99 -2.24
C ARG A 1149 -35.71 -39.83 -2.51
N GLU A 1150 -34.88 -40.10 -1.51
CA GLU A 1150 -33.69 -40.95 -1.59
C GLU A 1150 -33.94 -42.26 -0.84
N GLU A 1151 -33.77 -43.42 -1.49
CA GLU A 1151 -34.01 -44.73 -0.86
C GLU A 1151 -33.08 -44.95 0.36
N TYR A 1152 -33.59 -44.75 1.59
CA TYR A 1152 -32.85 -44.99 2.84
C TYR A 1152 -33.54 -46.00 3.77
N GLU A 1153 -32.69 -46.75 4.50
CA GLU A 1153 -33.07 -47.87 5.37
C GLU A 1153 -34.01 -47.47 6.51
N VAL A 1154 -35.26 -47.93 6.41
CA VAL A 1154 -36.42 -47.71 7.31
C VAL A 1154 -36.21 -48.22 8.76
N LEU A 1155 -35.00 -48.65 9.14
CA LEU A 1155 -34.71 -49.35 10.40
C LEU A 1155 -34.03 -48.50 11.49
N ASN A 1156 -33.59 -47.26 11.23
CA ASN A 1156 -32.93 -46.43 12.25
C ASN A 1156 -33.95 -45.83 13.26
N PRO A 1157 -33.77 -46.01 14.60
CA PRO A 1157 -34.67 -45.47 15.62
C PRO A 1157 -34.84 -43.94 15.62
N VAL A 1158 -33.79 -43.18 15.29
CA VAL A 1158 -33.82 -41.72 15.19
C VAL A 1158 -34.79 -41.29 14.10
N TRP A 1159 -34.64 -41.86 12.90
CA TRP A 1159 -35.52 -41.60 11.76
C TRP A 1159 -36.97 -42.00 12.05
N ARG A 1160 -37.18 -43.14 12.70
CA ARG A 1160 -38.53 -43.60 13.07
C ARG A 1160 -39.26 -42.62 13.99
N ASN A 1161 -38.57 -42.08 15.00
CA ASN A 1161 -39.15 -41.09 15.90
C ASN A 1161 -39.46 -39.77 15.17
N TYR A 1162 -38.52 -39.30 14.34
CA TYR A 1162 -38.70 -38.12 13.50
C TYR A 1162 -39.91 -38.26 12.57
N PHE A 1163 -39.98 -39.36 11.82
CA PHE A 1163 -41.07 -39.65 10.89
C PHE A 1163 -42.42 -39.78 11.60
N SER A 1164 -42.47 -40.45 12.77
CA SER A 1164 -43.69 -40.56 13.57
C SER A 1164 -44.22 -39.19 14.01
N LEU A 1165 -43.32 -38.26 14.35
CA LEU A 1165 -43.69 -36.89 14.69
C LEU A 1165 -44.24 -36.12 13.47
N CYS A 1166 -43.58 -36.25 12.32
CA CYS A 1166 -44.05 -35.66 11.07
C CYS A 1166 -45.46 -36.15 10.70
N VAL A 1167 -45.73 -37.45 10.83
CA VAL A 1167 -47.08 -38.03 10.60
C VAL A 1167 -48.11 -37.47 11.58
N LYS A 1168 -47.75 -37.33 12.87
CA LYS A 1168 -48.63 -36.72 13.89
C LYS A 1168 -49.08 -35.32 13.48
N TYR A 1169 -48.16 -34.48 13.01
CA TYR A 1169 -48.49 -33.11 12.58
C TYR A 1169 -49.21 -33.06 11.23
N LYS A 1170 -48.87 -33.94 10.27
CA LYS A 1170 -49.58 -34.02 8.98
C LYS A 1170 -51.05 -34.37 9.14
N CYS A 1171 -51.37 -35.37 9.99
CA CYS A 1171 -52.77 -35.75 10.26
C CYS A 1171 -53.56 -34.65 10.99
N GLY A 1172 -52.88 -33.80 11.78
CA GLY A 1172 -53.50 -32.65 12.46
C GLY A 1172 -53.74 -31.43 11.56
N LEU A 1173 -52.94 -31.25 10.50
CA LEU A 1173 -53.08 -30.16 9.53
C LEU A 1173 -54.14 -30.43 8.46
N GLU A 1174 -54.39 -31.69 8.09
CA GLU A 1174 -55.47 -32.08 7.15
C GLU A 1174 -56.87 -32.14 7.81
N THR A 1175 -56.98 -31.91 9.13
CA THR A 1175 -58.25 -31.94 9.90
C THR A 1175 -58.71 -30.58 10.44
N LYS A 1176 -58.00 -29.49 10.14
CA LYS A 1176 -58.48 -28.10 10.24
C LYS A 1176 -58.81 -27.57 8.86
#